data_AF-A0A7Y4RWY2-F1
#
_entry.id   AF-A0A7Y4RWY2-F1
#
_cell.length_a   1.000
_cell.length_b   1.000
_cell.length_c   1.000
_cell.angle_alpha   90.00
_cell.angle_beta   90.00
_cell.angle_gamma   90.00
#
_symmetry.space_group_name_H-M   'P 1'
#
loop_
_entity.id
_entity.type
_entity.pdbx_description
1 polymer ?
#
loop_
_entity_poly.entity_id
_entity_poly.type
_entity_poly.pdbx_seq_one_letter_code
_entity_poly.pdbx_strand_id
1 'polypeptide(L)'
;MMVTFISQCQKKALNRTRRVLDTFADRIGDNTWQTVITEDGLIAVKTLLRKTATKNTAVACHWQRSRSRSELVWMVGNRRCFNAEGIVPVNSTRKDFNHREWEKGWHTTEIIAIASAIAGIFHDLGKANDLFQEKLNPTQESNNAKRFEPYRHEWVSLRLFQAFVNRSSDQEWLKQLANIDEDLEIRVLQKIEVDHPNGKEFNNPFDTLPPFAKLVAWLVVSHHRLPVYPKQGEIEPQIDQPNTWLSNNFDDSWNSLNSRNHEWNEEALKANWRFTNHTPLISKTWQQKARELSKRALICQSLMADDWFNQPFVMHLSRLALMLADHHYSSKDPQPKWQDANYLAIANTDKQNQPKQKLDEHNVGVSQHAFEFILKLRCLRDELPTLPPNKTLAKGPKEDKEPWQTKAYQAAQQVQSQVKEQGFFGINMASTGKGKTLANARIMYGLADESEGCRFSVALGLRTLTLQTGEALQERLELEKADIATLIGSQAILRLNQINQCKQTDDEPLAIRGSESLEMDIDDDGFDVIYSIEVYEGQLEKWFKDKPKAKKLLHAPILVSTIDHLTPATEGVRGGKQIVPMLRLLTSDLVLDEPDEFDLNDLPTLARLVNWAGMFGANVLVSTATMPPALAYALFDAYQVGRKAFNAATIQANTLKPVVCAWFDEFSVQTSEQDNIQNFIKTHDEFIQKRIANLVPSF
;
A
#
# COMPACT_ATOMS: atom_id res chain seq x y z
N MET A 1 40.97 -17.71 -1.14
CA MET A 1 41.04 -16.23 -1.17
C MET A 1 41.17 -15.71 0.25
N MET A 2 41.99 -14.68 0.49
CA MET A 2 42.10 -14.04 1.82
C MET A 2 41.09 -12.90 1.92
N VAL A 3 40.15 -13.01 2.87
CA VAL A 3 39.05 -12.04 3.01
C VAL A 3 39.05 -11.41 4.39
N THR A 4 38.60 -10.16 4.46
CA THR A 4 38.40 -9.41 5.70
C THR A 4 36.94 -8.99 5.80
N PHE A 5 36.29 -9.32 6.92
CA PHE A 5 34.94 -8.87 7.24
C PHE A 5 35.00 -7.74 8.26
N ILE A 6 34.29 -6.65 7.99
CA ILE A 6 34.19 -5.49 8.88
C ILE A 6 32.72 -5.31 9.25
N SER A 7 32.42 -5.31 10.55
CA SER A 7 31.07 -5.12 11.08
C SER A 7 30.89 -3.73 11.68
N GLN A 8 29.79 -3.08 11.33
CA GLN A 8 29.23 -1.90 12.00
C GLN A 8 27.83 -2.22 12.55
N CYS A 9 27.57 -3.52 12.83
CA CYS A 9 26.29 -3.97 13.35
C CYS A 9 26.02 -3.37 14.74
N GLN A 10 24.75 -3.03 14.98
CA GLN A 10 24.30 -2.47 16.25
C GLN A 10 23.26 -3.38 16.92
N LYS A 11 23.06 -3.19 18.22
CA LYS A 11 22.00 -3.86 19.01
C LYS A 11 22.09 -5.39 18.86
N LYS A 12 20.94 -6.07 18.73
CA LYS A 12 20.84 -7.54 18.62
C LYS A 12 21.50 -8.08 17.35
N ALA A 13 21.63 -7.28 16.29
CA ALA A 13 22.26 -7.69 15.04
C ALA A 13 23.76 -8.00 15.21
N LEU A 14 24.44 -7.30 16.14
CA LEU A 14 25.86 -7.55 16.42
C LEU A 14 26.08 -8.97 16.93
N ASN A 15 25.31 -9.41 17.92
CA ASN A 15 25.45 -10.76 18.49
C ASN A 15 25.11 -11.86 17.47
N ARG A 16 24.10 -11.64 16.62
CA ARG A 16 23.78 -12.59 15.53
C ARG A 16 24.91 -12.67 14.50
N THR A 17 25.43 -11.51 14.07
CA THR A 17 26.54 -11.42 13.12
C THR A 17 27.80 -12.09 13.65
N ARG A 18 28.14 -11.85 14.93
CA ARG A 18 29.27 -12.48 15.62
C ARG A 18 29.16 -14.00 15.58
N ARG A 19 28.01 -14.57 15.95
CA ARG A 19 27.78 -16.02 15.89
C ARG A 19 28.04 -16.61 14.51
N VAL A 20 27.59 -15.93 13.45
CA VAL A 20 27.86 -16.38 12.07
C VAL A 20 29.35 -16.26 11.78
N LEU A 21 29.95 -15.07 11.86
CA LEU A 21 31.34 -14.84 11.46
C LEU A 21 32.37 -15.64 12.28
N ASP A 22 32.16 -15.78 13.58
CA ASP A 22 33.06 -16.56 14.46
C ASP A 22 33.11 -18.05 14.08
N THR A 23 32.10 -18.56 13.36
CA THR A 23 32.09 -19.95 12.89
C THR A 23 32.98 -20.15 11.65
N PHE A 24 33.24 -19.10 10.88
CA PHE A 24 33.93 -19.19 9.58
C PHE A 24 35.27 -18.45 9.51
N ALA A 25 35.52 -17.52 10.44
CA ALA A 25 36.69 -16.67 10.39
C ALA A 25 37.22 -16.33 11.78
N ASP A 26 38.52 -16.09 11.85
CA ASP A 26 39.17 -15.68 13.09
C ASP A 26 38.89 -14.21 13.36
N ARG A 27 38.42 -13.91 14.57
CA ARG A 27 38.20 -12.54 15.01
C ARG A 27 39.55 -11.90 15.36
N ILE A 28 39.95 -10.90 14.58
CA ILE A 28 41.24 -10.18 14.74
C ILE A 28 41.07 -8.78 15.34
N GLY A 29 39.83 -8.36 15.60
CA GLY A 29 39.49 -7.12 16.32
C GLY A 29 38.04 -7.14 16.78
N ASP A 30 37.60 -6.14 17.54
CA ASP A 30 36.25 -6.15 18.17
C ASP A 30 35.10 -6.39 17.19
N ASN A 31 35.25 -5.86 15.97
CA ASN A 31 34.29 -5.97 14.89
C ASN A 31 34.96 -6.31 13.55
N THR A 32 36.08 -7.03 13.59
CA THR A 32 36.84 -7.39 12.39
C THR A 32 37.23 -8.86 12.41
N TRP A 33 37.02 -9.54 11.30
CA TRP A 33 37.38 -10.95 11.10
C TRP A 33 38.22 -11.11 9.85
N GLN A 34 39.10 -12.11 9.85
CA GLN A 34 39.93 -12.43 8.70
C GLN A 34 40.10 -13.94 8.56
N THR A 35 40.06 -14.43 7.32
CA THR A 35 40.24 -15.86 7.04
C THR A 35 40.64 -16.12 5.60
N VAL A 36 41.24 -17.28 5.35
CA VAL A 36 41.40 -17.83 4.01
C VAL A 36 40.20 -18.74 3.74
N ILE A 37 39.37 -18.36 2.77
CA ILE A 37 38.13 -19.07 2.44
C ILE A 37 38.05 -19.40 0.95
N THR A 38 37.26 -20.41 0.58
CA THR A 38 36.87 -20.68 -0.81
C THR A 38 35.77 -19.71 -1.25
N GLU A 39 35.54 -19.60 -2.56
CA GLU A 39 34.44 -18.79 -3.09
C GLU A 39 33.08 -19.32 -2.60
N ASP A 40 32.88 -20.64 -2.63
CA ASP A 40 31.67 -21.29 -2.09
C ASP A 40 31.48 -21.01 -0.60
N GLY A 41 32.56 -21.06 0.18
CA GLY A 41 32.53 -20.72 1.61
C GLY A 41 32.13 -19.26 1.83
N LEU A 42 32.63 -18.34 0.99
CA LEU A 42 32.27 -16.92 1.07
C LEU A 42 30.78 -16.69 0.74
N ILE A 43 30.27 -17.41 -0.27
CA ILE A 43 28.84 -17.39 -0.63
C ILE A 43 27.99 -17.94 0.52
N ALA A 44 28.43 -19.01 1.18
CA ALA A 44 27.74 -19.58 2.34
C ALA A 44 27.68 -18.59 3.52
N VAL A 45 28.80 -17.94 3.86
CA VAL A 45 28.85 -16.89 4.90
C VAL A 45 27.88 -15.76 4.56
N LYS A 46 27.92 -15.25 3.33
CA LYS A 46 27.02 -14.18 2.88
C LYS A 46 25.56 -14.60 3.02
N THR A 47 25.21 -15.81 2.58
CA THR A 47 23.85 -16.34 2.65
C THR A 47 23.34 -16.41 4.09
N LEU A 48 24.15 -16.91 5.02
CA LEU A 48 23.80 -17.00 6.44
C LEU A 48 23.63 -15.63 7.10
N LEU A 49 24.53 -14.68 6.80
CA LEU A 49 24.40 -13.31 7.29
C LEU A 49 23.11 -12.66 6.79
N ARG A 50 22.79 -12.84 5.50
CA ARG A 50 21.59 -12.27 4.88
C ARG A 50 20.31 -12.84 5.46
N LYS A 51 20.26 -14.16 5.68
CA LYS A 51 19.09 -14.86 6.23
C LYS A 51 18.58 -14.27 7.55
N THR A 52 19.50 -13.70 8.34
CA THR A 52 19.22 -13.11 9.66
C THR A 52 19.50 -11.60 9.73
N ALA A 53 19.73 -10.96 8.57
CA ALA A 53 20.05 -9.55 8.49
C ALA A 53 18.84 -8.68 8.85
N THR A 54 19.10 -7.56 9.51
CA THR A 54 18.06 -6.60 9.91
C THR A 54 18.54 -5.18 9.65
N LYS A 55 17.72 -4.16 9.91
CA LYS A 55 18.10 -2.74 9.72
C LYS A 55 19.35 -2.32 10.50
N ASN A 56 19.72 -3.06 11.55
CA ASN A 56 20.92 -2.81 12.35
C ASN A 56 22.10 -3.70 11.96
N THR A 57 21.94 -4.62 10.99
CA THR A 57 23.05 -5.39 10.41
C THR A 57 23.80 -4.49 9.44
N ALA A 58 25.12 -4.45 9.50
CA ALA A 58 25.97 -3.73 8.56
C ALA A 58 27.33 -4.44 8.51
N VAL A 59 27.57 -5.22 7.47
CA VAL A 59 28.82 -5.98 7.28
C VAL A 59 29.37 -5.74 5.89
N ALA A 60 30.65 -5.37 5.79
CA ALA A 60 31.38 -5.26 4.53
C ALA A 60 32.39 -6.40 4.40
N CYS A 61 32.47 -7.00 3.21
CA CYS A 61 33.43 -8.04 2.88
C CYS A 61 34.44 -7.52 1.85
N HIS A 62 35.72 -7.60 2.21
CA HIS A 62 36.84 -7.16 1.41
C HIS A 62 37.71 -8.35 1.00
N TRP A 63 38.04 -8.45 -0.29
CA TRP A 63 39.01 -9.42 -0.78
C TRP A 63 40.37 -8.75 -0.98
N GLN A 64 41.38 -9.27 -0.28
CA GLN A 64 42.77 -8.89 -0.49
C GLN A 64 43.31 -9.54 -1.77
N ARG A 65 43.38 -8.75 -2.86
CA ARG A 65 43.93 -9.18 -4.16
C ARG A 65 45.45 -9.21 -4.14
N SER A 66 46.07 -8.26 -3.45
CA SER A 66 47.51 -8.15 -3.26
C SER A 66 47.80 -7.44 -1.94
N ARG A 67 49.08 -7.27 -1.59
CA ARG A 67 49.50 -6.49 -0.40
C ARG A 67 49.02 -5.04 -0.41
N SER A 68 48.78 -4.46 -1.59
CA SER A 68 48.40 -3.05 -1.75
C SER A 68 46.98 -2.84 -2.25
N ARG A 69 46.24 -3.91 -2.56
CA ARG A 69 44.92 -3.82 -3.19
C ARG A 69 43.88 -4.67 -2.46
N SER A 70 42.91 -3.97 -1.87
CA SER A 70 41.67 -4.54 -1.35
C SER A 70 40.53 -4.22 -2.32
N GLU A 71 39.65 -5.17 -2.58
CA GLU A 71 38.45 -4.99 -3.40
C GLU A 71 37.22 -5.28 -2.55
N LEU A 72 36.26 -4.35 -2.49
CA LEU A 72 34.95 -4.61 -1.91
C LEU A 72 34.24 -5.68 -2.74
N VAL A 73 33.89 -6.79 -2.10
CA VAL A 73 33.17 -7.89 -2.74
C VAL A 73 31.66 -7.68 -2.61
N TRP A 74 31.19 -7.44 -1.38
CA TRP A 74 29.78 -7.22 -1.09
C TRP A 74 29.58 -6.53 0.26
N MET A 75 28.38 -5.99 0.48
CA MET A 75 27.90 -5.50 1.77
C MET A 75 26.54 -6.12 2.11
N VAL A 76 26.33 -6.49 3.38
CA VAL A 76 25.08 -7.02 3.92
C VAL A 76 24.49 -6.03 4.93
N GLY A 77 23.22 -5.66 4.72
CA GLY A 77 22.46 -4.79 5.62
C GLY A 77 22.58 -3.30 5.29
N ASN A 78 22.61 -2.45 6.33
CA ASN A 78 22.60 -1.00 6.25
C ASN A 78 23.89 -0.44 5.62
N ARG A 79 23.73 0.10 4.40
CA ARG A 79 24.81 0.68 3.61
C ARG A 79 25.32 2.01 4.14
N ARG A 80 24.46 2.76 4.85
CA ARG A 80 24.78 4.12 5.35
C ARG A 80 25.94 4.11 6.35
N CYS A 81 26.32 2.94 6.87
CA CYS A 81 27.48 2.76 7.73
C CYS A 81 28.82 2.69 6.98
N PHE A 82 28.82 2.64 5.64
CA PHE A 82 30.01 2.53 4.80
C PHE A 82 29.97 3.54 3.64
N ASN A 83 31.14 3.91 3.11
CA ASN A 83 31.23 4.66 1.86
C ASN A 83 31.08 3.73 0.63
N ALA A 84 31.21 4.27 -0.58
CA ALA A 84 31.12 3.51 -1.84
C ALA A 84 32.14 2.35 -1.95
N GLU A 85 33.25 2.41 -1.22
CA GLU A 85 34.29 1.40 -1.18
C GLU A 85 34.12 0.41 -0.01
N GLY A 86 33.06 0.53 0.79
CA GLY A 86 32.82 -0.33 1.94
C GLY A 86 33.73 -0.03 3.14
N ILE A 87 34.31 1.17 3.17
CA ILE A 87 35.14 1.68 4.26
C ILE A 87 34.24 2.43 5.24
N VAL A 88 34.50 2.25 6.54
CA VAL A 88 33.79 2.98 7.59
C VAL A 88 34.23 4.45 7.55
N PRO A 89 33.31 5.40 7.31
CA PRO A 89 33.67 6.81 7.21
C PRO A 89 34.17 7.34 8.56
N VAL A 90 35.34 8.00 8.57
CA VAL A 90 35.91 8.60 9.79
C VAL A 90 35.15 9.87 10.18
N ASN A 91 34.71 10.63 9.17
CA ASN A 91 33.81 11.76 9.31
C ASN A 91 32.65 11.56 8.34
N SER A 92 31.42 11.78 8.81
CA SER A 92 30.25 11.86 7.94
C SER A 92 29.69 13.28 8.02
N THR A 93 29.54 13.92 6.88
CA THR A 93 28.74 15.14 6.76
C THR A 93 27.34 14.68 6.41
N ARG A 94 26.41 14.78 7.36
CA ARG A 94 25.01 14.88 6.95
C ARG A 94 24.89 16.23 6.27
N LYS A 95 24.35 16.28 5.05
CA LYS A 95 23.71 17.53 4.61
C LYS A 95 22.69 17.84 5.68
N ASP A 96 22.96 18.88 6.45
CA ASP A 96 22.01 19.41 7.40
C ASP A 96 20.96 20.13 6.57
N PHE A 97 20.04 19.35 6.00
CA PHE A 97 18.78 19.86 5.50
C PHE A 97 17.93 20.21 6.72
N ASN A 98 18.40 21.16 7.52
CA ASN A 98 17.62 21.90 8.51
C ASN A 98 16.60 22.83 7.81
N HIS A 99 16.15 22.46 6.61
CA HIS A 99 14.79 22.74 6.20
C HIS A 99 13.91 21.69 6.86
N ARG A 100 13.01 22.15 7.70
CA ARG A 100 11.93 21.42 8.39
C ARG A 100 11.11 20.45 7.50
N GLU A 101 11.40 20.33 6.21
CA GLU A 101 10.74 19.49 5.21
C GLU A 101 11.08 18.00 5.37
N TRP A 102 12.34 17.63 5.68
CA TRP A 102 12.72 16.22 5.87
C TRP A 102 12.23 15.62 7.20
N GLU A 103 12.07 16.45 8.23
CA GLU A 103 11.46 16.06 9.52
C GLU A 103 9.92 16.03 9.46
N LYS A 104 9.30 16.70 8.48
CA LYS A 104 7.83 16.81 8.35
C LYS A 104 7.20 15.83 7.37
N GLY A 105 7.98 14.98 6.69
CA GLY A 105 7.53 14.06 5.64
C GLY A 105 6.61 14.72 4.61
N TRP A 106 5.67 13.98 3.99
CA TRP A 106 4.70 14.62 3.11
C TRP A 106 3.90 15.67 3.90
N HIS A 107 3.67 16.84 3.31
CA HIS A 107 2.90 17.89 3.97
C HIS A 107 1.47 17.43 4.33
N THR A 108 0.92 16.47 3.59
CA THR A 108 -0.37 15.81 3.87
C THR A 108 -0.32 14.76 4.98
N THR A 109 0.83 14.39 5.53
CA THR A 109 0.91 13.25 6.45
C THR A 109 0.12 13.49 7.74
N GLU A 110 0.14 14.72 8.27
CA GLU A 110 -0.66 15.06 9.44
C GLU A 110 -2.16 15.03 9.14
N ILE A 111 -2.57 15.48 7.95
CA ILE A 111 -3.95 15.42 7.47
C ILE A 111 -4.42 13.96 7.37
N ILE A 112 -3.64 13.09 6.72
CA ILE A 112 -3.95 11.66 6.56
C ILE A 112 -4.06 10.99 7.94
N ALA A 113 -3.13 11.29 8.86
CA ALA A 113 -3.14 10.73 10.21
C ALA A 113 -4.38 11.17 11.00
N ILE A 114 -4.74 12.44 10.94
CA ILE A 114 -5.94 13.00 11.60
C ILE A 114 -7.21 12.41 10.99
N ALA A 115 -7.33 12.38 9.66
CA ALA A 115 -8.48 11.82 8.95
C ALA A 115 -8.72 10.35 9.33
N SER A 116 -7.68 9.52 9.26
CA SER A 116 -7.77 8.09 9.61
C SER A 116 -8.06 7.86 11.09
N ALA A 117 -7.49 8.68 11.97
CA ALA A 117 -7.72 8.54 13.41
C ALA A 117 -9.12 9.00 13.84
N ILE A 118 -9.63 10.07 13.23
CA ILE A 118 -11.01 10.51 13.44
C ILE A 118 -11.97 9.47 12.85
N ALA A 119 -11.74 8.98 11.63
CA ALA A 119 -12.55 7.89 11.10
C ALA A 119 -12.50 6.65 12.01
N GLY A 120 -11.34 6.32 12.61
CA GLY A 120 -11.20 5.23 13.56
C GLY A 120 -12.07 5.35 14.81
N ILE A 121 -12.31 6.55 15.34
CA ILE A 121 -13.26 6.71 16.47
C ILE A 121 -14.73 6.61 16.04
N PHE A 122 -15.05 6.81 14.76
CA PHE A 122 -16.42 6.81 14.23
C PHE A 122 -16.84 5.54 13.47
N HIS A 123 -15.89 4.76 12.93
CA HIS A 123 -16.16 3.72 11.91
C HIS A 123 -17.19 2.67 12.34
N ASP A 124 -17.16 2.31 13.62
CA ASP A 124 -17.94 1.21 14.20
C ASP A 124 -18.99 1.66 15.22
N LEU A 125 -19.31 2.97 15.31
CA LEU A 125 -20.36 3.42 16.25
C LEU A 125 -21.69 2.69 16.02
N GLY A 126 -22.00 2.36 14.77
CA GLY A 126 -23.18 1.60 14.38
C GLY A 126 -23.26 0.21 15.00
N LYS A 127 -22.13 -0.40 15.44
CA LYS A 127 -22.17 -1.69 16.17
C LYS A 127 -22.90 -1.60 17.50
N ALA A 128 -23.13 -0.39 18.03
CA ALA A 128 -23.93 -0.18 19.23
C ALA A 128 -25.42 -0.45 19.03
N ASN A 129 -25.89 -0.67 17.80
CA ASN A 129 -27.29 -0.97 17.54
C ASN A 129 -27.69 -2.31 18.18
N ASP A 130 -28.93 -2.41 18.64
CA ASP A 130 -29.41 -3.54 19.42
C ASP A 130 -29.31 -4.85 18.63
N LEU A 131 -29.57 -4.83 17.32
CA LEU A 131 -29.50 -6.02 16.47
C LEU A 131 -28.06 -6.55 16.35
N PHE A 132 -27.07 -5.67 16.24
CA PHE A 132 -25.65 -6.06 16.25
C PHE A 132 -25.23 -6.59 17.63
N GLN A 133 -25.67 -5.96 18.72
CA GLN A 133 -25.36 -6.42 20.07
C GLN A 133 -26.00 -7.78 20.38
N GLU A 134 -27.21 -8.04 19.89
CA GLU A 134 -27.87 -9.34 19.96
C GLU A 134 -27.11 -10.40 19.16
N LYS A 135 -26.62 -10.06 17.95
CA LYS A 135 -25.79 -10.93 17.10
C LYS A 135 -24.53 -11.43 17.82
N LEU A 136 -23.92 -10.61 18.66
CA LEU A 136 -22.72 -10.97 19.42
C LEU A 136 -23.00 -11.74 20.72
N ASN A 137 -24.27 -11.93 21.11
CA ASN A 137 -24.59 -12.53 22.40
C ASN A 137 -24.47 -14.07 22.35
N PRO A 138 -23.58 -14.70 23.16
CA PRO A 138 -23.36 -16.15 23.14
C PRO A 138 -24.55 -16.98 23.64
N THR A 139 -25.52 -16.37 24.31
CA THR A 139 -26.64 -17.08 24.96
C THR A 139 -27.85 -17.29 24.06
N GLN A 140 -27.86 -16.70 22.87
CA GLN A 140 -28.94 -16.83 21.89
C GLN A 140 -28.58 -17.93 20.88
N GLU A 141 -28.96 -19.19 21.16
CA GLU A 141 -29.09 -20.18 20.09
C GLU A 141 -30.22 -19.71 19.16
N SER A 142 -29.85 -19.27 17.97
CA SER A 142 -30.74 -18.61 17.00
C SER A 142 -31.92 -19.50 16.58
N ASN A 143 -33.01 -19.48 17.36
CA ASN A 143 -34.31 -19.95 16.91
C ASN A 143 -34.88 -18.89 15.93
N ASN A 144 -34.59 -19.06 14.63
CA ASN A 144 -35.17 -18.33 13.49
C ASN A 144 -34.85 -16.82 13.30
N ALA A 145 -33.94 -16.21 14.08
CA ALA A 145 -33.48 -14.84 13.80
C ALA A 145 -32.39 -14.82 12.71
N LYS A 146 -32.55 -13.95 11.69
CA LYS A 146 -31.51 -13.69 10.68
C LYS A 146 -30.24 -13.23 11.39
N ARG A 147 -29.08 -13.80 11.06
CA ARG A 147 -27.78 -13.48 11.69
C ARG A 147 -27.11 -12.22 11.14
N PHE A 148 -27.88 -11.39 10.45
CA PHE A 148 -27.40 -10.27 9.67
C PHE A 148 -28.35 -9.10 9.75
N GLU A 149 -27.83 -7.92 9.42
CA GLU A 149 -28.53 -6.66 9.64
C GLU A 149 -29.18 -6.15 8.36
N PRO A 150 -30.32 -5.43 8.45
CA PRO A 150 -30.90 -4.74 7.30
C PRO A 150 -29.96 -3.65 6.81
N TYR A 151 -29.47 -2.81 7.71
CA TYR A 151 -28.41 -1.83 7.46
C TYR A 151 -27.15 -2.26 8.17
N ARG A 152 -26.04 -2.33 7.43
CA ARG A 152 -24.74 -2.68 7.98
C ARG A 152 -24.28 -1.63 8.98
N HIS A 153 -23.49 -2.04 9.96
CA HIS A 153 -23.01 -1.14 11.02
C HIS A 153 -22.24 0.06 10.46
N GLU A 154 -21.49 -0.08 9.37
CA GLU A 154 -20.79 1.06 8.76
C GLU A 154 -21.73 2.12 8.14
N TRP A 155 -22.92 1.71 7.67
CA TRP A 155 -23.95 2.65 7.21
C TRP A 155 -24.64 3.37 8.37
N VAL A 156 -24.94 2.62 9.44
CA VAL A 156 -25.48 3.21 10.68
C VAL A 156 -24.46 4.19 11.29
N SER A 157 -23.16 3.84 11.29
CA SER A 157 -22.07 4.74 11.69
C SER A 157 -22.03 6.02 10.85
N LEU A 158 -22.24 5.92 9.53
CA LEU A 158 -22.32 7.06 8.63
C LEU A 158 -23.48 8.00 8.99
N ARG A 159 -24.67 7.45 9.24
CA ARG A 159 -25.84 8.26 9.67
C ARG A 159 -25.64 8.89 11.05
N LEU A 160 -25.04 8.19 11.99
CA LEU A 160 -24.64 8.76 13.30
C LEU A 160 -23.65 9.91 13.13
N PHE A 161 -22.64 9.76 12.26
CA PHE A 161 -21.68 10.82 11.96
C PHE A 161 -22.33 12.01 11.25
N GLN A 162 -23.21 11.77 10.28
CA GLN A 162 -24.00 12.81 9.60
C GLN A 162 -24.84 13.61 10.59
N ALA A 163 -25.54 12.94 11.50
CA ALA A 163 -26.34 13.57 12.56
C ALA A 163 -25.49 14.33 13.58
N PHE A 164 -24.27 13.89 13.83
CA PHE A 164 -23.29 14.60 14.66
C PHE A 164 -22.81 15.90 13.99
N VAL A 165 -22.45 15.85 12.71
CA VAL A 165 -21.99 17.03 11.95
C VAL A 165 -23.12 18.02 11.71
N ASN A 166 -24.33 17.54 11.39
CA ASN A 166 -25.58 18.32 11.32
C ASN A 166 -25.45 19.64 10.53
N ARG A 167 -24.96 19.58 9.29
CA ARG A 167 -24.77 20.75 8.39
C ARG A 167 -23.82 21.83 8.91
N SER A 168 -23.06 21.55 9.97
CA SER A 168 -22.05 22.47 10.50
C SER A 168 -20.84 22.51 9.58
N SER A 169 -20.11 23.63 9.57
CA SER A 169 -18.80 23.71 8.91
C SER A 169 -17.77 22.81 9.58
N ASP A 170 -16.66 22.53 8.88
CA ASP A 170 -15.59 21.68 9.43
C ASP A 170 -15.01 22.18 10.74
N GLN A 171 -14.88 23.51 10.88
CA GLN A 171 -14.40 24.11 12.10
C GLN A 171 -15.39 23.98 13.26
N GLU A 172 -16.70 24.04 12.99
CA GLU A 172 -17.74 23.99 14.01
C GLU A 172 -17.91 22.58 14.58
N TRP A 173 -18.05 21.55 13.74
CA TRP A 173 -18.21 20.19 14.25
C TRP A 173 -16.95 19.70 14.96
N LEU A 174 -15.76 20.11 14.52
CA LEU A 174 -14.51 19.81 15.24
C LEU A 174 -14.45 20.54 16.60
N LYS A 175 -14.94 21.79 16.69
CA LYS A 175 -15.06 22.49 17.99
C LYS A 175 -16.05 21.79 18.91
N GLN A 176 -17.16 21.27 18.38
CA GLN A 176 -18.11 20.46 19.14
C GLN A 176 -17.45 19.15 19.62
N LEU A 177 -16.69 18.47 18.75
CA LEU A 177 -15.93 17.26 19.11
C LEU A 177 -14.84 17.54 20.16
N ALA A 178 -14.28 18.75 20.18
CA ALA A 178 -13.31 19.19 21.18
C ALA A 178 -13.92 19.54 22.54
N ASN A 179 -15.23 19.83 22.57
CA ASN A 179 -15.95 20.32 23.73
C ASN A 179 -17.24 19.52 23.95
N ILE A 180 -17.09 18.20 24.03
CA ILE A 180 -18.21 17.27 24.24
C ILE A 180 -18.85 17.52 25.62
N ASP A 181 -20.16 17.76 25.61
CA ASP A 181 -21.03 17.79 26.79
C ASP A 181 -21.79 16.46 26.98
N GLU A 182 -22.50 16.32 28.10
CA GLU A 182 -23.18 15.07 28.49
C GLU A 182 -24.43 14.76 27.66
N ASP A 183 -25.02 15.78 27.03
CA ASP A 183 -26.23 15.66 26.20
C ASP A 183 -25.92 15.37 24.73
N LEU A 184 -24.64 15.18 24.37
CA LEU A 184 -24.22 15.00 22.97
C LEU A 184 -24.95 13.85 22.29
N GLU A 185 -24.97 12.67 22.92
CA GLU A 185 -25.62 11.50 22.33
C GLU A 185 -27.11 11.77 22.08
N ILE A 186 -27.82 12.31 23.07
CA ILE A 186 -29.25 12.61 22.97
C ILE A 186 -29.50 13.51 21.76
N ARG A 187 -28.69 14.57 21.57
CA ARG A 187 -28.82 15.46 20.43
C ARG A 187 -28.52 14.78 19.09
N VAL A 188 -27.55 13.87 19.05
CA VAL A 188 -27.21 13.11 17.83
C VAL A 188 -28.36 12.16 17.47
N LEU A 189 -28.86 11.39 18.44
CA LEU A 189 -29.95 10.44 18.23
C LEU A 189 -31.28 11.13 17.87
N GLN A 190 -31.53 12.33 18.36
CA GLN A 190 -32.71 13.14 17.93
C GLN A 190 -32.63 13.62 16.49
N LYS A 191 -31.42 13.72 15.93
CA LYS A 191 -31.15 14.23 14.58
C LYS A 191 -30.83 13.14 13.57
N ILE A 192 -30.78 11.88 14.00
CA ILE A 192 -30.45 10.78 13.10
C ILE A 192 -31.56 10.61 12.05
N GLU A 193 -31.14 10.59 10.79
CA GLU A 193 -32.02 10.21 9.69
C GLU A 193 -32.07 8.70 9.62
N VAL A 194 -33.25 8.13 9.89
CA VAL A 194 -33.48 6.68 9.90
C VAL A 194 -33.91 6.24 8.51
N ASP A 195 -33.08 5.44 7.85
CA ASP A 195 -33.43 4.86 6.55
C ASP A 195 -34.45 3.73 6.70
N HIS A 196 -35.31 3.60 5.70
CA HIS A 196 -36.33 2.55 5.65
C HIS A 196 -36.38 1.93 4.24
N PRO A 197 -36.53 0.60 4.09
CA PRO A 197 -36.53 -0.05 2.77
C PRO A 197 -37.59 0.49 1.80
N ASN A 198 -38.72 0.93 2.35
CA ASN A 198 -39.84 1.51 1.59
C ASN A 198 -39.81 3.06 1.51
N GLY A 199 -38.69 3.69 1.85
CA GLY A 199 -38.51 5.14 1.73
C GLY A 199 -38.60 5.57 0.27
N LYS A 200 -39.45 6.55 -0.03
CA LYS A 200 -39.64 7.06 -1.41
C LYS A 200 -38.73 8.25 -1.75
N GLU A 201 -38.13 8.87 -0.74
CA GLU A 201 -37.27 10.04 -0.92
C GLU A 201 -35.82 9.59 -1.02
N PHE A 202 -35.16 10.04 -2.09
CA PHE A 202 -33.71 9.92 -2.21
C PHE A 202 -33.05 10.82 -1.16
N ASN A 203 -32.29 10.22 -0.25
CA ASN A 203 -31.64 10.94 0.84
C ASN A 203 -30.16 10.56 0.96
N ASN A 204 -29.30 11.40 0.40
CA ASN A 204 -27.87 11.17 0.39
C ASN A 204 -27.18 11.77 1.64
N PRO A 205 -26.52 10.95 2.47
CA PRO A 205 -25.85 11.44 3.68
C PRO A 205 -24.68 12.40 3.40
N PHE A 206 -24.15 12.45 2.18
CA PHE A 206 -23.01 13.31 1.82
C PHE A 206 -23.42 14.74 1.44
N ASP A 207 -24.69 14.99 1.10
CA ASP A 207 -25.12 16.31 0.60
C ASP A 207 -25.01 17.41 1.66
N THR A 208 -25.15 17.05 2.94
CA THR A 208 -25.13 17.98 4.07
C THR A 208 -23.76 18.14 4.71
N LEU A 209 -22.75 17.38 4.27
CA LEU A 209 -21.44 17.34 4.91
C LEU A 209 -20.46 18.37 4.31
N PRO A 210 -19.68 19.10 5.14
CA PRO A 210 -18.56 19.90 4.67
C PRO A 210 -17.39 19.01 4.15
N PRO A 211 -16.42 19.58 3.42
CA PRO A 211 -15.39 18.81 2.71
C PRO A 211 -14.59 17.80 3.56
N PHE A 212 -14.09 18.20 4.72
CA PHE A 212 -13.31 17.28 5.56
C PHE A 212 -14.20 16.22 6.22
N ALA A 213 -15.43 16.58 6.61
CA ALA A 213 -16.42 15.60 7.04
C ALA A 213 -16.78 14.59 5.94
N LYS A 214 -16.86 14.98 4.65
CA LYS A 214 -17.05 14.04 3.54
C LYS A 214 -15.93 13.00 3.46
N LEU A 215 -14.67 13.41 3.66
CA LEU A 215 -13.56 12.48 3.74
C LEU A 215 -13.73 11.49 4.90
N VAL A 216 -14.04 11.96 6.11
CA VAL A 216 -14.27 11.09 7.28
C VAL A 216 -15.44 10.14 7.04
N ALA A 217 -16.56 10.64 6.51
CA ALA A 217 -17.75 9.86 6.18
C ALA A 217 -17.46 8.75 5.15
N TRP A 218 -16.69 9.08 4.10
CA TRP A 218 -16.27 8.09 3.11
C TRP A 218 -15.36 7.02 3.70
N LEU A 219 -14.43 7.39 4.59
CA LEU A 219 -13.59 6.43 5.31
C LEU A 219 -14.43 5.50 6.19
N VAL A 220 -15.42 6.04 6.91
CA VAL A 220 -16.34 5.28 7.75
C VAL A 220 -17.14 4.27 6.92
N VAL A 221 -17.83 4.69 5.86
CA VAL A 221 -18.70 3.77 5.11
C VAL A 221 -17.93 2.76 4.24
N SER A 222 -16.67 3.06 3.90
CA SER A 222 -15.88 2.22 2.98
C SER A 222 -14.87 1.29 3.64
N HIS A 223 -14.74 1.29 4.98
CA HIS A 223 -13.62 0.60 5.65
C HIS A 223 -13.67 -0.93 5.51
N HIS A 224 -14.83 -1.58 5.36
CA HIS A 224 -14.88 -3.02 5.04
C HIS A 224 -14.87 -3.28 3.54
N ARG A 225 -15.68 -2.52 2.80
CA ARG A 225 -15.88 -2.66 1.36
C ARG A 225 -16.11 -1.30 0.72
N LEU A 226 -15.57 -1.07 -0.48
CA LEU A 226 -15.99 0.10 -1.26
C LEU A 226 -17.49 -0.02 -1.58
N PRO A 227 -18.27 1.07 -1.50
CA PRO A 227 -19.66 1.02 -1.92
C PRO A 227 -19.78 0.67 -3.41
N VAL A 228 -20.72 -0.21 -3.76
CA VAL A 228 -20.89 -0.74 -5.11
C VAL A 228 -22.35 -0.64 -5.50
N TYR A 229 -22.63 -0.08 -6.68
CA TYR A 229 -23.97 -0.07 -7.26
C TYR A 229 -24.54 -1.50 -7.33
N PRO A 230 -25.71 -1.77 -6.73
CA PRO A 230 -26.20 -3.14 -6.56
C PRO A 230 -26.74 -3.81 -7.83
N LYS A 231 -26.76 -3.10 -8.98
CA LYS A 231 -27.34 -3.59 -10.25
C LYS A 231 -28.81 -4.01 -10.15
N GLN A 232 -29.54 -3.38 -9.23
CA GLN A 232 -30.97 -3.64 -8.97
C GLN A 232 -31.87 -2.41 -9.19
N GLY A 233 -31.29 -1.23 -9.43
CA GLY A 233 -32.04 -0.03 -9.77
C GLY A 233 -32.48 -0.02 -11.23
N GLU A 234 -33.51 0.78 -11.54
CA GLU A 234 -34.05 0.91 -12.90
C GLU A 234 -33.08 1.64 -13.85
N ILE A 235 -32.19 2.48 -13.33
CA ILE A 235 -31.23 3.28 -14.10
C ILE A 235 -29.82 3.07 -13.54
N GLU A 236 -28.95 2.45 -14.33
CA GLU A 236 -27.53 2.29 -14.01
C GLU A 236 -26.81 3.66 -14.08
N PRO A 237 -25.95 4.01 -13.10
CA PRO A 237 -25.14 5.22 -13.16
C PRO A 237 -24.27 5.24 -14.41
N GLN A 238 -24.24 6.37 -15.14
CA GLN A 238 -23.49 6.47 -16.38
C GLN A 238 -21.98 6.57 -16.13
N ILE A 239 -21.19 5.72 -16.81
CA ILE A 239 -19.71 5.64 -16.63
C ILE A 239 -18.99 6.91 -17.11
N ASP A 240 -19.58 7.67 -18.04
CA ASP A 240 -19.04 8.94 -18.52
C ASP A 240 -19.29 10.12 -17.55
N GLN A 241 -20.05 9.91 -16.47
CA GLN A 241 -20.35 10.91 -15.44
C GLN A 241 -20.06 10.42 -14.02
N PRO A 242 -18.84 9.95 -13.70
CA PRO A 242 -18.54 9.38 -12.39
C PRO A 242 -18.67 10.39 -11.24
N ASN A 243 -18.50 11.69 -11.52
CA ASN A 243 -18.61 12.75 -10.52
C ASN A 243 -20.05 12.94 -9.98
N THR A 244 -21.06 12.46 -10.70
CA THR A 244 -22.46 12.55 -10.25
C THR A 244 -22.90 11.34 -9.43
N TRP A 245 -22.10 10.27 -9.39
CA TRP A 245 -22.51 9.02 -8.73
C TRP A 245 -22.74 9.24 -7.24
N LEU A 246 -21.82 9.95 -6.58
CA LEU A 246 -21.94 10.23 -5.16
C LEU A 246 -23.13 11.14 -4.87
N SER A 247 -23.38 12.18 -5.66
CA SER A 247 -24.44 13.16 -5.37
C SER A 247 -25.83 12.68 -5.77
N ASN A 248 -25.95 11.96 -6.89
CA ASN A 248 -27.25 11.70 -7.53
C ASN A 248 -27.71 10.25 -7.44
N ASN A 249 -26.81 9.31 -7.14
CA ASN A 249 -27.11 7.87 -7.21
C ASN A 249 -26.79 7.10 -5.93
N PHE A 250 -25.93 7.64 -5.07
CA PHE A 250 -25.47 6.95 -3.87
C PHE A 250 -26.56 6.91 -2.79
N ASP A 251 -27.01 5.70 -2.48
CA ASP A 251 -28.01 5.43 -1.44
C ASP A 251 -27.57 4.24 -0.54
N ASP A 252 -28.41 3.87 0.41
CA ASP A 252 -28.16 2.79 1.36
C ASP A 252 -27.82 1.46 0.68
N SER A 253 -28.38 1.18 -0.50
CA SER A 253 -28.22 -0.10 -1.18
C SER A 253 -26.81 -0.36 -1.73
N TRP A 254 -25.99 0.70 -1.87
CA TRP A 254 -24.59 0.56 -2.29
C TRP A 254 -23.71 -0.07 -1.22
N ASN A 255 -24.13 -0.03 0.04
CA ASN A 255 -23.43 -0.63 1.18
C ASN A 255 -24.27 -1.71 1.88
N SER A 256 -25.56 -1.44 2.08
CA SER A 256 -26.53 -2.21 2.87
C SER A 256 -27.58 -2.89 2.01
N LEU A 257 -27.13 -3.71 1.06
CA LEU A 257 -27.99 -4.41 0.10
C LEU A 257 -29.09 -5.28 0.74
N ASN A 258 -28.88 -5.71 1.99
CA ASN A 258 -29.83 -6.52 2.75
C ASN A 258 -31.15 -5.80 3.05
N SER A 259 -31.15 -4.47 3.12
CA SER A 259 -32.35 -3.67 3.37
C SER A 259 -33.42 -3.90 2.30
N ARG A 260 -33.00 -4.08 1.03
CA ARG A 260 -33.88 -4.26 -0.14
C ARG A 260 -34.07 -5.71 -0.56
N ASN A 261 -33.11 -6.59 -0.27
CA ASN A 261 -33.14 -7.99 -0.73
C ASN A 261 -33.95 -8.93 0.15
N HIS A 262 -34.43 -8.48 1.31
CA HIS A 262 -35.15 -9.33 2.25
C HIS A 262 -36.36 -8.61 2.83
N GLU A 263 -37.38 -9.38 3.19
CA GLU A 263 -38.50 -8.87 3.99
C GLU A 263 -38.09 -8.75 5.46
N TRP A 264 -38.26 -7.57 6.03
CA TRP A 264 -37.95 -7.29 7.43
C TRP A 264 -39.21 -7.00 8.21
N ASN A 265 -39.32 -7.55 9.42
CA ASN A 265 -40.36 -7.14 10.36
C ASN A 265 -40.00 -5.74 10.92
N GLU A 266 -41.02 -4.99 11.34
CA GLU A 266 -40.80 -3.62 11.85
C GLU A 266 -39.92 -3.58 13.11
N GLU A 267 -39.96 -4.63 13.93
CA GLU A 267 -39.20 -4.68 15.19
C GLU A 267 -37.69 -4.80 14.94
N ALA A 268 -37.27 -5.63 13.99
CA ALA A 268 -35.87 -5.77 13.58
C ALA A 268 -35.35 -4.49 12.91
N LEU A 269 -36.18 -3.82 12.10
CA LEU A 269 -35.83 -2.51 11.54
C LEU A 269 -35.64 -1.49 12.65
N LYS A 270 -36.56 -1.42 13.63
CA LYS A 270 -36.42 -0.54 14.80
C LYS A 270 -35.18 -0.89 15.64
N ALA A 271 -34.88 -2.17 15.83
CA ALA A 271 -33.72 -2.63 16.60
C ALA A 271 -32.38 -2.22 15.96
N ASN A 272 -32.29 -2.19 14.62
CA ASN A 272 -31.10 -1.74 13.91
C ASN A 272 -30.80 -0.23 14.06
N TRP A 273 -31.77 0.55 14.56
CA TRP A 273 -31.64 1.98 14.87
C TRP A 273 -31.86 2.30 16.36
N ARG A 274 -32.01 1.28 17.23
CA ARG A 274 -32.13 1.45 18.68
C ARG A 274 -30.78 1.16 19.33
N PHE A 275 -30.41 1.98 20.32
CA PHE A 275 -29.11 1.94 20.99
C PHE A 275 -29.31 1.81 22.50
N THR A 276 -29.86 0.68 22.97
CA THR A 276 -30.23 0.48 24.38
C THR A 276 -29.02 0.54 25.31
N ASN A 277 -27.88 0.05 24.85
CA ASN A 277 -26.62 0.10 25.59
C ASN A 277 -25.83 1.40 25.38
N HIS A 278 -26.46 2.42 24.77
CA HIS A 278 -25.86 3.66 24.31
C HIS A 278 -24.76 3.46 23.24
N THR A 279 -24.46 4.53 22.53
CA THR A 279 -23.35 4.67 21.60
C THR A 279 -22.06 5.03 22.34
N PRO A 280 -20.87 4.85 21.73
CA PRO A 280 -19.61 5.28 22.33
C PRO A 280 -19.52 6.78 22.65
N LEU A 281 -20.46 7.61 22.16
CA LEU A 281 -20.51 9.03 22.46
C LEU A 281 -20.64 9.33 23.96
N ILE A 282 -21.17 8.41 24.78
CA ILE A 282 -21.24 8.59 26.25
C ILE A 282 -19.96 8.20 26.99
N SER A 283 -19.09 7.40 26.38
CA SER A 283 -17.86 6.89 27.00
C SER A 283 -16.87 8.02 27.22
N LYS A 284 -16.47 8.28 28.47
CA LYS A 284 -15.47 9.32 28.79
C LYS A 284 -14.11 9.00 28.14
N THR A 285 -13.79 7.72 28.00
CA THR A 285 -12.55 7.27 27.34
C THR A 285 -12.57 7.58 25.84
N TRP A 286 -13.70 7.31 25.16
CA TRP A 286 -13.90 7.70 23.76
C TRP A 286 -13.87 9.23 23.61
N GLN A 287 -14.59 9.95 24.46
CA GLN A 287 -14.66 11.42 24.44
C GLN A 287 -13.27 12.05 24.63
N GLN A 288 -12.43 11.50 25.53
CA GLN A 288 -11.07 11.99 25.70
C GLN A 288 -10.27 11.89 24.39
N LYS A 289 -10.30 10.73 23.73
CA LYS A 289 -9.58 10.52 22.47
C LYS A 289 -10.11 11.46 21.37
N ALA A 290 -11.42 11.62 21.27
CA ALA A 290 -12.07 12.54 20.35
C ALA A 290 -11.64 14.01 20.58
N ARG A 291 -11.56 14.45 21.85
CA ARG A 291 -11.09 15.79 22.22
C ARG A 291 -9.62 16.02 21.85
N GLU A 292 -8.75 15.03 22.04
CA GLU A 292 -7.34 15.11 21.67
C GLU A 292 -7.16 15.29 20.15
N LEU A 293 -7.86 14.49 19.35
CA LEU A 293 -7.78 14.52 17.90
C LEU A 293 -8.38 15.80 17.31
N SER A 294 -9.55 16.22 17.79
CA SER A 294 -10.22 17.43 17.33
C SER A 294 -9.43 18.70 17.65
N LYS A 295 -8.83 18.81 18.84
CA LYS A 295 -7.91 19.91 19.17
C LYS A 295 -6.72 19.94 18.21
N ARG A 296 -6.15 18.77 17.88
CA ARG A 296 -5.06 18.67 16.91
C ARG A 296 -5.51 19.07 15.50
N ALA A 297 -6.68 18.63 15.08
CA ALA A 297 -7.31 18.99 13.80
C ALA A 297 -7.52 20.50 13.68
N LEU A 298 -8.03 21.15 14.73
CA LEU A 298 -8.26 22.60 14.77
C LEU A 298 -6.98 23.44 14.70
N ILE A 299 -5.84 22.89 15.15
CA ILE A 299 -4.53 23.56 15.07
C ILE A 299 -3.88 23.35 13.68
N CYS A 300 -4.23 22.28 12.98
CA CYS A 300 -3.70 21.96 11.66
C CYS A 300 -4.34 22.85 10.58
N GLN A 301 -3.76 24.02 10.33
CA GLN A 301 -4.31 25.00 9.37
C GLN A 301 -4.52 24.43 7.95
N SER A 302 -3.63 23.54 7.49
CA SER A 302 -3.75 22.91 6.17
C SER A 302 -4.95 21.98 6.05
N LEU A 303 -5.52 21.50 7.16
CA LEU A 303 -6.69 20.63 7.15
C LEU A 303 -7.91 21.29 6.47
N MET A 304 -8.02 22.61 6.59
CA MET A 304 -9.12 23.40 6.03
C MET A 304 -8.78 24.10 4.72
N ALA A 305 -7.55 23.92 4.21
CA ALA A 305 -7.05 24.69 3.07
C ALA A 305 -7.52 24.13 1.72
N ASP A 306 -7.72 22.81 1.64
CA ASP A 306 -8.01 22.10 0.40
C ASP A 306 -9.15 21.10 0.58
N ASP A 307 -9.73 20.67 -0.54
CA ASP A 307 -10.70 19.59 -0.58
C ASP A 307 -10.00 18.22 -0.61
N TRP A 308 -9.64 17.74 0.58
CA TRP A 308 -8.98 16.44 0.76
C TRP A 308 -9.84 15.25 0.34
N PHE A 309 -11.16 15.42 0.22
CA PHE A 309 -12.05 14.39 -0.31
C PHE A 309 -11.89 14.21 -1.82
N ASN A 310 -11.41 15.22 -2.55
CA ASN A 310 -11.12 15.10 -3.98
C ASN A 310 -9.63 14.84 -4.27
N GLN A 311 -8.86 14.43 -3.25
CA GLN A 311 -7.44 14.10 -3.34
C GLN A 311 -7.24 12.58 -3.17
N PRO A 312 -7.09 11.81 -4.28
CA PRO A 312 -7.11 10.34 -4.22
C PRO A 312 -6.01 9.71 -3.36
N PHE A 313 -4.82 10.31 -3.32
CA PHE A 313 -3.73 9.81 -2.49
C PHE A 313 -4.09 9.91 -1.00
N VAL A 314 -4.60 11.06 -0.56
CA VAL A 314 -5.03 11.26 0.83
C VAL A 314 -6.17 10.31 1.18
N MET A 315 -7.20 10.21 0.34
CA MET A 315 -8.32 9.28 0.55
C MET A 315 -7.87 7.83 0.71
N HIS A 316 -7.21 7.28 -0.30
CA HIS A 316 -6.90 5.85 -0.33
C HIS A 316 -5.83 5.47 0.69
N LEU A 317 -4.88 6.36 0.97
CA LEU A 317 -3.90 6.13 2.03
C LEU A 317 -4.53 6.21 3.42
N SER A 318 -5.47 7.13 3.63
CA SER A 318 -6.24 7.19 4.88
C SER A 318 -7.10 5.93 5.08
N ARG A 319 -7.71 5.41 4.01
CA ARG A 319 -8.49 4.16 4.03
C ARG A 319 -7.59 2.96 4.34
N LEU A 320 -6.43 2.87 3.70
CA LEU A 320 -5.44 1.82 3.98
C LEU A 320 -5.05 1.80 5.47
N ALA A 321 -4.78 2.97 6.04
CA ALA A 321 -4.40 3.08 7.45
C ALA A 321 -5.52 2.67 8.40
N LEU A 322 -6.75 3.10 8.13
CA LEU A 322 -7.93 2.72 8.90
C LEU A 322 -8.12 1.19 8.88
N MET A 323 -8.14 0.59 7.68
CA MET A 323 -8.34 -0.85 7.51
C MET A 323 -7.24 -1.68 8.16
N LEU A 324 -5.98 -1.28 8.00
CA LEU A 324 -4.87 -1.99 8.62
C LEU A 324 -4.90 -1.88 10.15
N ALA A 325 -5.28 -0.71 10.68
CA ALA A 325 -5.41 -0.50 12.12
C ALA A 325 -6.57 -1.30 12.73
N ASP A 326 -7.71 -1.35 12.04
CA ASP A 326 -8.87 -2.17 12.41
C ASP A 326 -8.51 -3.66 12.42
N HIS A 327 -7.96 -4.19 11.32
CA HIS A 327 -7.45 -5.57 11.28
C HIS A 327 -6.44 -5.83 12.42
N HIS A 328 -5.48 -4.93 12.61
CA HIS A 328 -4.45 -5.07 13.64
C HIS A 328 -5.06 -5.13 15.04
N TYR A 329 -5.97 -4.22 15.38
CA TYR A 329 -6.52 -4.10 16.73
C TYR A 329 -7.55 -5.19 17.04
N SER A 330 -8.38 -5.58 16.06
CA SER A 330 -9.31 -6.71 16.18
C SER A 330 -8.59 -8.02 16.53
N SER A 331 -7.33 -8.19 16.08
CA SER A 331 -6.53 -9.36 16.42
C SER A 331 -5.94 -9.35 17.84
N LYS A 332 -5.90 -8.20 18.53
CA LYS A 332 -5.26 -8.04 19.86
C LYS A 332 -6.17 -8.44 21.01
N ASP A 333 -5.55 -8.66 22.17
CA ASP A 333 -6.24 -8.79 23.45
C ASP A 333 -6.80 -7.44 23.92
N PRO A 334 -7.89 -7.45 24.70
CA PRO A 334 -8.49 -6.23 25.23
C PRO A 334 -7.49 -5.40 26.05
N GLN A 335 -7.66 -4.07 26.00
CA GLN A 335 -6.88 -3.09 26.72
C GLN A 335 -7.78 -2.34 27.72
N PRO A 336 -7.83 -2.77 29.00
CA PRO A 336 -8.72 -2.15 30.01
C PRO A 336 -8.54 -0.64 30.18
N LYS A 337 -7.34 -0.12 29.91
CA LYS A 337 -7.04 1.34 29.94
C LYS A 337 -7.82 2.16 28.91
N TRP A 338 -8.39 1.52 27.89
CA TRP A 338 -9.18 2.15 26.83
C TRP A 338 -10.67 1.87 26.98
N GLN A 339 -11.09 1.24 28.08
CA GLN A 339 -12.49 0.97 28.40
C GLN A 339 -13.03 2.02 29.37
N ASP A 340 -14.22 2.53 29.11
CA ASP A 340 -15.05 3.12 30.16
C ASP A 340 -15.71 2.00 30.97
N ALA A 341 -15.67 2.12 32.30
CA ALA A 341 -16.26 1.15 33.22
C ALA A 341 -17.79 1.08 33.06
N ASN A 342 -18.44 2.20 32.74
CA ASN A 342 -19.89 2.31 32.66
C ASN A 342 -20.46 2.00 31.27
N TYR A 343 -19.60 1.84 30.27
CA TYR A 343 -20.02 1.50 28.91
C TYR A 343 -20.06 -0.02 28.70
N LEU A 344 -21.14 -0.54 28.12
CA LEU A 344 -21.44 -1.98 28.10
C LEU A 344 -21.38 -2.63 26.72
N ALA A 345 -21.57 -1.87 25.63
CA ALA A 345 -21.59 -2.45 24.29
C ALA A 345 -20.21 -3.03 23.90
N ILE A 346 -20.24 -4.13 23.15
CA ILE A 346 -19.05 -4.85 22.70
C ILE A 346 -18.86 -4.73 21.20
N ALA A 347 -17.61 -4.73 20.73
CA ALA A 347 -17.29 -4.66 19.30
C ALA A 347 -17.24 -6.04 18.64
N ASN A 348 -16.71 -7.04 19.35
CA ASN A 348 -16.43 -8.36 18.80
C ASN A 348 -16.35 -9.45 19.88
N THR A 349 -16.32 -10.70 19.41
CA THR A 349 -16.14 -11.90 20.24
C THR A 349 -14.90 -12.68 19.85
N ASP A 350 -14.44 -13.56 20.75
CA ASP A 350 -13.37 -14.51 20.46
C ASP A 350 -13.84 -15.73 19.62
N LYS A 351 -12.97 -16.73 19.48
CA LYS A 351 -13.30 -17.96 18.73
C LYS A 351 -14.33 -18.85 19.42
N GLN A 352 -14.60 -18.60 20.70
CA GLN A 352 -15.57 -19.29 21.54
C GLN A 352 -16.86 -18.46 21.69
N ASN A 353 -17.02 -17.42 20.87
CA ASN A 353 -18.11 -16.44 20.89
C ASN A 353 -18.25 -15.71 22.24
N GLN A 354 -17.18 -15.66 23.04
CA GLN A 354 -17.19 -14.88 24.27
C GLN A 354 -16.88 -13.40 23.97
N PRO A 355 -17.52 -12.45 24.68
CA PRO A 355 -17.20 -11.04 24.57
C PRO A 355 -15.70 -10.77 24.73
N LYS A 356 -15.10 -10.09 23.75
CA LYS A 356 -13.65 -9.89 23.70
C LYS A 356 -13.24 -8.44 23.94
N GLN A 357 -13.72 -7.51 23.11
CA GLN A 357 -13.38 -6.07 23.21
C GLN A 357 -14.66 -5.24 23.40
N LYS A 358 -14.60 -4.23 24.28
CA LYS A 358 -15.66 -3.22 24.35
C LYS A 358 -15.63 -2.32 23.11
N LEU A 359 -16.77 -1.76 22.75
CA LEU A 359 -16.87 -0.97 21.51
C LEU A 359 -16.11 0.36 21.59
N ASP A 360 -16.17 1.07 22.72
CA ASP A 360 -15.40 2.29 22.92
C ASP A 360 -13.88 2.04 22.89
N GLU A 361 -13.44 0.96 23.53
CA GLU A 361 -12.05 0.50 23.52
C GLU A 361 -11.57 0.19 22.10
N HIS A 362 -12.39 -0.52 21.33
CA HIS A 362 -12.10 -0.84 19.94
C HIS A 362 -11.92 0.44 19.11
N ASN A 363 -12.86 1.39 19.20
CA ASN A 363 -12.75 2.68 18.49
C ASN A 363 -11.48 3.47 18.87
N VAL A 364 -11.16 3.55 20.17
CA VAL A 364 -9.93 4.22 20.64
C VAL A 364 -8.68 3.51 20.16
N GLY A 365 -8.65 2.17 20.19
CA GLY A 365 -7.53 1.36 19.74
C GLY A 365 -7.25 1.51 18.25
N VAL A 366 -8.28 1.36 17.41
CA VAL A 366 -8.19 1.57 15.96
C VAL A 366 -7.72 2.98 15.64
N SER A 367 -8.32 3.99 16.27
CA SER A 367 -7.92 5.39 16.10
C SER A 367 -6.44 5.64 16.43
N GLN A 368 -5.98 5.13 17.58
CA GLN A 368 -4.59 5.29 18.03
C GLN A 368 -3.61 4.61 17.06
N HIS A 369 -3.93 3.40 16.60
CA HIS A 369 -3.08 2.65 15.70
C HIS A 369 -3.07 3.21 14.28
N ALA A 370 -4.20 3.69 13.75
CA ALA A 370 -4.28 4.36 12.46
C ALA A 370 -3.40 5.62 12.44
N PHE A 371 -3.48 6.42 13.51
CA PHE A 371 -2.63 7.60 13.68
C PHE A 371 -1.14 7.25 13.70
N GLU A 372 -0.77 6.25 14.50
CA GLU A 372 0.63 5.82 14.65
C GLU A 372 1.19 5.23 13.35
N PHE A 373 0.39 4.45 12.63
CA PHE A 373 0.78 3.83 11.37
C PHE A 373 1.21 4.89 10.36
N ILE A 374 0.38 5.90 10.11
CA ILE A 374 0.69 6.97 9.14
C ILE A 374 1.96 7.74 9.52
N LEU A 375 2.14 8.05 10.80
CA LEU A 375 3.36 8.71 11.26
C LEU A 375 4.62 7.88 11.01
N LYS A 376 4.51 6.54 11.06
CA LYS A 376 5.61 5.60 10.82
C LYS A 376 5.75 5.14 9.38
N LEU A 377 4.70 5.28 8.56
CA LEU A 377 4.67 4.83 7.17
C LEU A 377 5.78 5.46 6.34
N ARG A 378 6.15 6.71 6.68
CA ARG A 378 7.26 7.45 6.04
C ARG A 378 8.59 6.71 6.14
N CYS A 379 8.85 6.07 7.27
CA CYS A 379 10.07 5.31 7.50
C CYS A 379 9.98 3.89 6.93
N LEU A 380 8.82 3.47 6.37
CA LEU A 380 8.66 2.11 5.88
C LEU A 380 9.67 1.84 4.76
N ARG A 381 9.77 2.71 3.75
CA ARG A 381 10.75 2.55 2.66
C ARG A 381 12.19 2.50 3.19
N ASP A 382 12.53 3.34 4.17
CA ASP A 382 13.85 3.35 4.81
C ASP A 382 14.17 2.09 5.65
N GLU A 383 13.15 1.43 6.19
CA GLU A 383 13.31 0.19 6.97
C GLU A 383 13.40 -1.06 6.08
N LEU A 384 12.95 -0.98 4.83
CA LEU A 384 12.95 -2.08 3.87
C LEU A 384 14.33 -2.21 3.18
N PRO A 385 14.78 -3.44 2.88
CA PRO A 385 16.08 -3.64 2.24
C PRO A 385 16.04 -3.17 0.78
N THR A 386 17.17 -2.69 0.30
CA THR A 386 17.35 -2.31 -1.11
C THR A 386 18.25 -3.31 -1.81
N LEU A 387 18.24 -3.30 -3.14
CA LEU A 387 19.14 -4.13 -3.91
C LEU A 387 20.60 -3.72 -3.61
N PRO A 388 21.49 -4.69 -3.31
CA PRO A 388 22.92 -4.40 -3.19
C PRO A 388 23.55 -4.04 -4.53
N PRO A 389 24.71 -3.36 -4.53
CA PRO A 389 25.47 -3.09 -5.73
C PRO A 389 25.63 -4.36 -6.54
N ASN A 390 25.04 -4.34 -7.72
CA ASN A 390 25.08 -5.44 -8.64
C ASN A 390 25.96 -5.03 -9.82
N LYS A 391 27.11 -5.71 -9.95
CA LYS A 391 28.09 -5.40 -11.01
C LYS A 391 27.49 -5.59 -12.40
N THR A 392 26.65 -6.60 -12.57
CA THR A 392 26.01 -6.95 -13.85
C THR A 392 24.98 -5.90 -14.26
N LEU A 393 24.19 -5.39 -13.32
CA LEU A 393 23.27 -4.29 -13.62
C LEU A 393 24.01 -2.97 -13.91
N ALA A 394 25.07 -2.67 -13.15
CA ALA A 394 25.82 -1.43 -13.29
C ALA A 394 26.74 -1.38 -14.52
N LYS A 395 27.44 -2.49 -14.83
CA LYS A 395 28.45 -2.56 -15.90
C LYS A 395 28.00 -3.33 -17.13
N GLY A 396 26.91 -4.08 -17.02
CA GLY A 396 26.47 -5.02 -18.04
C GLY A 396 27.08 -6.42 -17.87
N PRO A 397 26.61 -7.38 -18.69
CA PRO A 397 27.15 -8.73 -18.71
C PRO A 397 28.60 -8.72 -19.22
N LYS A 398 29.37 -9.76 -18.87
CA LYS A 398 30.79 -9.87 -19.29
C LYS A 398 30.98 -9.89 -20.81
N GLU A 399 30.03 -10.47 -21.53
CA GLU A 399 29.97 -10.44 -22.99
C GLU A 399 28.87 -9.46 -23.43
N ASP A 400 29.26 -8.33 -24.02
CA ASP A 400 28.31 -7.32 -24.49
C ASP A 400 27.74 -7.70 -25.87
N LYS A 401 26.74 -8.59 -25.87
CA LYS A 401 26.01 -8.99 -27.09
C LYS A 401 24.94 -7.98 -27.51
N GLU A 402 24.56 -7.08 -26.61
CA GLU A 402 23.44 -6.16 -26.79
C GLU A 402 23.82 -4.74 -26.30
N PRO A 403 24.65 -4.00 -27.07
CA PRO A 403 25.23 -2.73 -26.63
C PRO A 403 24.20 -1.64 -26.31
N TRP A 404 22.99 -1.77 -26.86
CA TRP A 404 21.88 -0.86 -26.61
C TRP A 404 21.48 -0.83 -25.12
N GLN A 405 21.66 -1.94 -24.39
CA GLN A 405 21.36 -2.01 -22.96
C GLN A 405 22.22 -1.05 -22.13
N THR A 406 23.48 -0.86 -22.54
CA THR A 406 24.38 0.10 -21.90
C THR A 406 23.95 1.53 -22.19
N LYS A 407 23.50 1.83 -23.41
CA LYS A 407 22.93 3.15 -23.75
C LYS A 407 21.65 3.44 -22.95
N ALA A 408 20.77 2.44 -22.81
CA ALA A 408 19.54 2.55 -22.02
C ALA A 408 19.83 2.84 -20.55
N TYR A 409 20.80 2.11 -19.96
CA TYR A 409 21.27 2.35 -18.60
C TYR A 409 21.82 3.78 -18.42
N GLN A 410 22.67 4.25 -19.34
CA GLN A 410 23.25 5.59 -19.28
C GLN A 410 22.18 6.68 -19.40
N ALA A 411 21.20 6.52 -20.28
CA ALA A 411 20.08 7.45 -20.41
C ALA A 411 19.25 7.51 -19.12
N ALA A 412 18.99 6.37 -18.48
CA ALA A 412 18.31 6.32 -17.18
C ALA A 412 19.11 7.08 -16.11
N GLN A 413 20.43 6.92 -16.06
CA GLN A 413 21.28 7.68 -15.12
C GLN A 413 21.25 9.19 -15.39
N GLN A 414 21.17 9.62 -16.65
CA GLN A 414 21.14 11.04 -17.01
C GLN A 414 19.88 11.75 -16.50
N VAL A 415 18.74 11.05 -16.47
CA VAL A 415 17.45 11.61 -16.02
C VAL A 415 17.13 11.33 -14.56
N GLN A 416 17.96 10.53 -13.85
CA GLN A 416 17.74 10.08 -12.48
C GLN A 416 17.35 11.22 -11.52
N SER A 417 18.04 12.36 -11.59
CA SER A 417 17.80 13.51 -10.72
C SER A 417 16.44 14.17 -10.96
N GLN A 418 15.98 14.21 -12.21
CA GLN A 418 14.69 14.78 -12.60
C GLN A 418 13.53 13.87 -12.18
N VAL A 419 13.69 12.57 -12.40
CA VAL A 419 12.68 11.53 -12.12
C VAL A 419 12.20 11.55 -10.68
N LYS A 420 13.07 11.90 -9.72
CA LYS A 420 12.72 12.01 -8.30
C LYS A 420 11.50 12.93 -8.08
N GLU A 421 11.46 14.06 -8.76
CA GLU A 421 10.42 15.08 -8.60
C GLU A 421 9.30 14.91 -9.63
N GLN A 422 9.66 14.54 -10.86
CA GLN A 422 8.75 14.50 -12.01
C GLN A 422 8.00 13.18 -12.18
N GLY A 423 8.57 12.07 -11.69
CA GLY A 423 8.14 10.71 -12.04
C GLY A 423 8.69 10.27 -13.40
N PHE A 424 8.59 8.97 -13.67
CA PHE A 424 9.10 8.35 -14.89
C PHE A 424 8.09 7.38 -15.50
N PHE A 425 7.89 7.54 -16.82
CA PHE A 425 7.14 6.61 -17.65
C PHE A 425 7.98 6.19 -18.86
N GLY A 426 8.53 4.98 -18.81
CA GLY A 426 9.37 4.44 -19.88
C GLY A 426 8.66 3.39 -20.72
N ILE A 427 9.02 3.29 -22.00
CA ILE A 427 8.62 2.19 -22.88
C ILE A 427 9.86 1.53 -23.47
N ASN A 428 10.11 0.27 -23.09
CA ASN A 428 11.09 -0.58 -23.73
C ASN A 428 10.43 -1.41 -24.83
N MET A 429 10.76 -1.07 -26.07
CA MET A 429 10.23 -1.70 -27.28
C MET A 429 11.25 -2.56 -28.01
N ALA A 430 12.36 -2.95 -27.38
CA ALA A 430 13.36 -3.77 -28.07
C ALA A 430 12.76 -5.09 -28.60
N SER A 431 13.21 -5.52 -29.78
CA SER A 431 12.66 -6.71 -30.43
C SER A 431 12.86 -8.00 -29.62
N THR A 432 12.03 -9.01 -29.87
CA THR A 432 12.13 -10.32 -29.21
C THR A 432 13.54 -10.90 -29.37
N GLY A 433 14.10 -11.39 -28.27
CA GLY A 433 15.47 -11.92 -28.24
C GLY A 433 16.58 -10.90 -27.97
N LYS A 434 16.30 -9.58 -27.95
CA LYS A 434 17.31 -8.52 -27.71
C LYS A 434 17.66 -8.27 -26.23
N GLY A 435 17.25 -9.17 -25.34
CA GLY A 435 17.59 -9.11 -23.91
C GLY A 435 16.80 -8.07 -23.09
N LYS A 436 15.52 -7.83 -23.40
CA LYS A 436 14.63 -6.88 -22.68
C LYS A 436 14.69 -7.02 -21.15
N THR A 437 14.62 -8.26 -20.63
CA THR A 437 14.60 -8.53 -19.19
C THR A 437 15.77 -7.87 -18.45
N LEU A 438 17.00 -8.06 -18.96
CA LEU A 438 18.19 -7.46 -18.34
C LEU A 438 18.19 -5.94 -18.53
N ALA A 439 17.81 -5.45 -19.71
CA ALA A 439 17.65 -4.02 -19.96
C ALA A 439 16.68 -3.36 -18.97
N ASN A 440 15.51 -3.97 -18.70
CA ASN A 440 14.51 -3.44 -17.77
C ASN A 440 15.09 -3.27 -16.36
N ALA A 441 15.75 -4.31 -15.86
CA ALA A 441 16.40 -4.24 -14.55
C ALA A 441 17.53 -3.19 -14.51
N ARG A 442 18.29 -3.06 -15.60
CA ARG A 442 19.34 -2.03 -15.72
C ARG A 442 18.74 -0.63 -15.75
N ILE A 443 17.68 -0.38 -16.52
CA ILE A 443 16.98 0.91 -16.55
C ILE A 443 16.50 1.28 -15.14
N MET A 444 15.77 0.38 -14.46
CA MET A 444 15.30 0.62 -13.09
C MET A 444 16.45 0.83 -12.09
N TYR A 445 17.56 0.10 -12.26
CA TYR A 445 18.76 0.29 -11.44
C TYR A 445 19.44 1.64 -11.70
N GLY A 446 19.45 2.12 -12.95
CA GLY A 446 19.99 3.44 -13.32
C GLY A 446 19.12 4.61 -12.84
N LEU A 447 17.81 4.41 -12.74
CA LEU A 447 16.85 5.39 -12.19
C LEU A 447 16.89 5.48 -10.66
N ALA A 448 17.38 4.45 -9.98
CA ALA A 448 17.35 4.41 -8.52
C ALA A 448 18.28 5.45 -7.89
N ASP A 449 17.74 6.28 -6.99
CA ASP A 449 18.51 7.23 -6.19
C ASP A 449 19.51 6.46 -5.28
N GLU A 450 20.79 6.84 -5.32
CA GLU A 450 21.84 6.15 -4.57
C GLU A 450 21.63 6.16 -3.04
N SER A 451 20.96 7.20 -2.53
CA SER A 451 20.69 7.38 -1.09
C SER A 451 19.48 6.58 -0.60
N GLU A 452 18.52 6.32 -1.50
CA GLU A 452 17.30 5.54 -1.23
C GLU A 452 17.45 4.07 -1.61
N GLY A 453 18.31 3.75 -2.57
CA GLY A 453 18.56 2.42 -3.11
C GLY A 453 17.48 1.91 -4.06
N CYS A 454 17.83 0.86 -4.82
CA CYS A 454 16.97 0.29 -5.86
C CYS A 454 15.99 -0.75 -5.30
N ARG A 455 14.69 -0.57 -5.59
CA ARG A 455 13.59 -1.50 -5.30
C ARG A 455 12.56 -1.43 -6.41
N PHE A 456 12.21 -2.55 -7.02
CA PHE A 456 11.20 -2.59 -8.07
C PHE A 456 10.47 -3.94 -8.13
N SER A 457 9.36 -3.98 -8.84
CA SER A 457 8.58 -5.19 -9.10
C SER A 457 8.54 -5.43 -10.61
N VAL A 458 8.74 -6.68 -11.04
CA VAL A 458 8.52 -7.14 -12.41
C VAL A 458 7.20 -7.90 -12.42
N ALA A 459 6.21 -7.33 -13.09
CA ALA A 459 4.87 -7.87 -13.22
C ALA A 459 4.66 -8.33 -14.67
N LEU A 460 4.59 -9.63 -14.87
CA LEU A 460 4.43 -10.28 -16.18
C LEU A 460 2.95 -10.30 -16.61
N GLY A 461 2.69 -10.14 -17.90
CA GLY A 461 1.36 -10.27 -18.52
C GLY A 461 0.75 -11.67 -18.47
N LEU A 462 1.46 -12.66 -17.91
CA LEU A 462 1.00 -14.02 -17.75
C LEU A 462 -0.11 -14.15 -16.70
N ARG A 463 -1.03 -15.09 -16.87
CA ARG A 463 -2.05 -15.44 -15.84
C ARG A 463 -1.48 -16.21 -14.65
N THR A 464 -0.34 -16.85 -14.82
CA THR A 464 0.27 -17.72 -13.81
C THR A 464 1.76 -17.66 -13.93
N LEU A 465 2.44 -17.52 -12.80
CA LEU A 465 3.89 -17.59 -12.74
C LEU A 465 4.32 -18.92 -12.13
N THR A 466 5.17 -19.63 -12.85
CA THR A 466 5.80 -20.86 -12.36
C THR A 466 7.11 -20.55 -11.64
N LEU A 467 7.53 -21.45 -10.75
CA LEU A 467 8.83 -21.33 -10.09
C LEU A 467 9.98 -21.30 -11.11
N GLN A 468 9.89 -22.12 -12.17
CA GLN A 468 10.90 -22.18 -13.23
C GLN A 468 11.07 -20.84 -13.95
N THR A 469 9.97 -20.15 -14.26
CA THR A 469 10.01 -18.83 -14.87
C THR A 469 10.68 -17.81 -13.94
N GLY A 470 10.36 -17.86 -12.64
CA GLY A 470 11.00 -17.01 -11.64
C GLY A 470 12.50 -17.28 -11.48
N GLU A 471 12.90 -18.54 -11.44
CA GLU A 471 14.31 -18.96 -11.37
C GLU A 471 15.08 -18.53 -12.62
N ALA A 472 14.50 -18.68 -13.81
CA ALA A 472 15.11 -18.22 -15.05
C ALA A 472 15.31 -16.70 -15.08
N LEU A 473 14.37 -15.92 -14.54
CA LEU A 473 14.50 -14.46 -14.40
C LEU A 473 15.59 -14.10 -13.38
N GLN A 474 15.63 -14.80 -12.25
CA GLN A 474 16.67 -14.62 -11.25
C GLN A 474 18.07 -14.86 -11.84
N GLU A 475 18.26 -15.97 -12.57
CA GLU A 475 19.53 -16.32 -13.20
C GLU A 475 19.95 -15.29 -14.25
N ARG A 476 19.02 -14.86 -15.13
CA ARG A 476 19.29 -13.84 -16.16
C ARG A 476 19.71 -12.49 -15.58
N LEU A 477 19.21 -12.14 -14.39
CA LEU A 477 19.56 -10.90 -13.70
C LEU A 477 20.79 -11.05 -12.80
N GLU A 478 21.36 -12.26 -12.71
CA GLU A 478 22.47 -12.61 -11.82
C GLU A 478 22.21 -12.15 -10.37
N LEU A 479 21.01 -12.45 -9.87
CA LEU A 479 20.54 -12.05 -8.54
C LEU A 479 20.60 -13.21 -7.54
N GLU A 480 20.86 -12.87 -6.27
CA GLU A 480 20.82 -13.84 -5.18
C GLU A 480 19.37 -14.11 -4.74
N LYS A 481 19.10 -15.31 -4.22
CA LYS A 481 17.76 -15.70 -3.69
C LYS A 481 17.25 -14.80 -2.56
N ALA A 482 18.14 -14.01 -1.95
CA ALA A 482 17.83 -13.06 -0.89
C ALA A 482 17.54 -11.63 -1.40
N ASP A 483 17.76 -11.37 -2.69
CA ASP A 483 17.50 -10.07 -3.36
C ASP A 483 16.21 -10.05 -4.19
N ILE A 484 15.70 -11.23 -4.51
CA ILE A 484 14.54 -11.44 -5.38
C ILE A 484 13.56 -12.40 -4.73
N ALA A 485 12.28 -12.03 -4.71
CA ALA A 485 11.18 -12.92 -4.37
C ALA A 485 10.35 -13.23 -5.62
N THR A 486 9.86 -14.46 -5.71
CA THR A 486 8.95 -14.89 -6.79
C THR A 486 7.59 -15.25 -6.20
N LEU A 487 6.53 -14.61 -6.68
CA LEU A 487 5.15 -15.03 -6.40
C LEU A 487 4.76 -16.13 -7.38
N ILE A 488 4.60 -17.35 -6.89
CA ILE A 488 4.17 -18.51 -7.69
C ILE A 488 2.71 -18.82 -7.41
N GLY A 489 1.99 -19.26 -8.44
CA GLY A 489 0.57 -19.61 -8.30
C GLY A 489 -0.30 -19.00 -9.39
N SER A 490 -1.54 -19.48 -9.43
CA SER A 490 -2.52 -19.16 -10.45
C SER A 490 -3.81 -18.65 -9.81
N GLN A 491 -4.52 -17.76 -10.51
CA GLN A 491 -5.90 -17.35 -10.23
C GLN A 491 -6.14 -16.22 -9.20
N ALA A 492 -5.20 -15.29 -9.02
CA ALA A 492 -5.45 -14.12 -8.16
C ALA A 492 -6.68 -13.31 -8.63
N ILE A 493 -6.81 -13.03 -9.94
CA ILE A 493 -7.97 -12.29 -10.48
C ILE A 493 -9.26 -13.12 -10.47
N LEU A 494 -9.23 -14.40 -10.85
CA LEU A 494 -10.43 -15.24 -10.84
C LEU A 494 -11.00 -15.38 -9.42
N ARG A 495 -10.14 -15.59 -8.42
CA ARG A 495 -10.55 -15.62 -7.01
C ARG A 495 -11.01 -14.25 -6.54
N LEU A 496 -10.33 -13.18 -6.91
CA LEU A 496 -10.74 -11.82 -6.56
C LEU A 496 -12.11 -11.49 -7.14
N ASN A 497 -12.37 -11.86 -8.40
CA ASN A 497 -13.68 -11.72 -9.04
C ASN A 497 -14.73 -12.58 -8.36
N GLN A 498 -14.44 -13.85 -8.05
CA GLN A 498 -15.34 -14.72 -7.28
C GLN A 498 -15.66 -14.10 -5.91
N ILE A 499 -14.68 -13.54 -5.21
CA ILE A 499 -14.88 -12.96 -3.87
C ILE A 499 -15.64 -11.63 -3.94
N ASN A 500 -15.40 -10.84 -4.99
CA ASN A 500 -16.14 -9.60 -5.25
C ASN A 500 -17.59 -9.87 -5.69
N GLN A 501 -17.84 -10.99 -6.38
CA GLN A 501 -19.15 -11.42 -6.86
C GLN A 501 -19.92 -12.24 -5.82
N CYS A 502 -19.22 -12.98 -4.96
CA CYS A 502 -19.81 -13.70 -3.84
C CYS A 502 -20.55 -12.69 -2.98
N LYS A 503 -21.87 -12.82 -2.94
CA LYS A 503 -22.66 -12.20 -1.88
C LYS A 503 -22.08 -12.74 -0.58
N GLN A 504 -21.52 -11.85 0.24
CA GLN A 504 -21.16 -12.18 1.61
C GLN A 504 -22.44 -12.75 2.22
N THR A 505 -22.49 -14.06 2.45
CA THR A 505 -23.53 -14.59 3.32
C THR A 505 -23.07 -14.15 4.69
N ASP A 506 -23.80 -13.24 5.31
CA ASP A 506 -23.50 -12.76 6.66
C ASP A 506 -23.55 -13.87 7.73
N ASP A 507 -23.84 -15.12 7.32
CA ASP A 507 -23.58 -16.36 8.04
C ASP A 507 -22.07 -16.76 8.10
N GLU A 508 -21.16 -15.98 7.53
CA GLU A 508 -19.71 -16.21 7.63
C GLU A 508 -19.24 -16.08 9.11
N PRO A 509 -18.33 -16.97 9.59
CA PRO A 509 -17.91 -16.98 10.99
C PRO A 509 -17.31 -15.67 11.52
N LEU A 510 -16.66 -14.87 10.65
CA LEU A 510 -16.09 -13.59 11.05
C LEU A 510 -17.17 -12.50 11.20
N ALA A 511 -18.17 -12.49 10.33
CA ALA A 511 -19.29 -11.55 10.39
C ALA A 511 -20.17 -11.77 11.63
N ILE A 512 -20.44 -13.03 11.97
CA ILE A 512 -21.16 -13.40 13.20
C ILE A 512 -20.42 -12.89 14.45
N ARG A 513 -19.08 -12.86 14.42
CA ARG A 513 -18.24 -12.42 15.55
C ARG A 513 -17.93 -10.93 15.56
N GLY A 514 -18.48 -10.14 14.62
CA GLY A 514 -18.16 -8.72 14.46
C GLY A 514 -16.68 -8.45 14.16
N SER A 515 -16.02 -9.43 13.53
CA SER A 515 -14.57 -9.45 13.26
C SER A 515 -14.26 -9.50 11.76
N GLU A 516 -15.12 -8.92 10.92
CA GLU A 516 -14.96 -8.84 9.47
C GLU A 516 -13.62 -8.22 9.05
N SER A 517 -13.05 -7.32 9.86
CA SER A 517 -11.75 -6.72 9.57
C SER A 517 -10.58 -7.69 9.63
N LEU A 518 -10.76 -8.91 10.18
CA LEU A 518 -9.76 -9.97 10.14
C LEU A 518 -9.67 -10.69 8.78
N GLU A 519 -10.64 -10.45 7.87
CA GLU A 519 -10.60 -10.90 6.49
C GLU A 519 -9.48 -10.13 5.77
N MET A 520 -8.26 -10.68 5.76
CA MET A 520 -7.09 -10.15 5.05
C MET A 520 -6.29 -11.35 4.55
N ASP A 521 -6.90 -12.13 3.66
CA ASP A 521 -6.52 -13.51 3.34
C ASP A 521 -5.36 -13.66 2.35
N ILE A 522 -4.37 -12.78 2.43
CA ILE A 522 -3.18 -12.85 1.57
C ILE A 522 -2.43 -14.19 1.67
N ASP A 523 -2.52 -14.85 2.83
CA ASP A 523 -1.91 -16.15 3.06
C ASP A 523 -2.77 -17.35 2.60
N ASP A 524 -4.03 -17.13 2.19
CA ASP A 524 -4.95 -18.15 1.65
C ASP A 524 -5.34 -17.92 0.17
N ASP A 525 -4.82 -16.86 -0.44
CA ASP A 525 -5.10 -16.44 -1.83
C ASP A 525 -4.53 -17.39 -2.93
N GLY A 526 -4.09 -18.60 -2.58
CA GLY A 526 -3.74 -19.64 -3.56
C GLY A 526 -2.41 -19.44 -4.31
N PHE A 527 -1.62 -18.45 -3.89
CA PHE A 527 -0.24 -18.26 -4.33
C PHE A 527 0.75 -18.50 -3.18
N ASP A 528 2.02 -18.70 -3.49
CA ASP A 528 3.10 -18.72 -2.51
C ASP A 528 4.19 -17.70 -2.88
N VAL A 529 4.94 -17.25 -1.87
CA VAL A 529 6.05 -16.31 -2.05
C VAL A 529 7.36 -17.03 -1.74
N ILE A 530 8.13 -17.28 -2.79
CA ILE A 530 9.45 -17.91 -2.68
C ILE A 530 10.48 -16.82 -2.41
N TYR A 531 11.00 -16.80 -1.18
CA TYR A 531 11.98 -15.83 -0.72
C TYR A 531 12.78 -16.38 0.46
N SER A 532 14.10 -16.19 0.48
CA SER A 532 14.99 -16.89 1.43
C SER A 532 15.14 -16.24 2.81
N ILE A 533 14.53 -15.08 3.04
CA ILE A 533 14.60 -14.37 4.33
C ILE A 533 13.55 -14.89 5.31
N GLU A 534 13.98 -15.15 6.54
CA GLU A 534 13.14 -15.71 7.60
C GLU A 534 12.95 -14.75 8.79
N VAL A 535 13.79 -13.72 8.92
CA VAL A 535 13.74 -12.78 10.05
C VAL A 535 13.28 -11.41 9.57
N TYR A 536 12.25 -10.89 10.23
CA TYR A 536 11.68 -9.57 9.97
C TYR A 536 11.72 -8.73 11.25
N GLU A 537 11.90 -7.42 11.13
CA GLU A 537 11.91 -6.47 12.25
C GLU A 537 11.16 -5.19 11.87
N GLY A 538 10.95 -4.29 12.83
CA GLY A 538 10.38 -2.95 12.56
C GLY A 538 8.89 -2.98 12.23
N GLN A 539 8.46 -2.13 11.29
CA GLN A 539 7.04 -2.01 10.92
C GLN A 539 6.46 -3.31 10.36
N LEU A 540 7.22 -4.07 9.56
CA LEU A 540 6.73 -5.32 8.98
C LEU A 540 6.33 -6.33 10.06
N GLU A 541 7.18 -6.53 11.07
CA GLU A 541 6.89 -7.48 12.15
C GLU A 541 5.76 -6.98 13.07
N LYS A 542 5.61 -5.65 13.23
CA LYS A 542 4.52 -5.08 14.02
C LYS A 542 3.15 -5.30 13.37
N TRP A 543 3.02 -4.96 12.08
CA TRP A 543 1.74 -4.91 11.39
C TRP A 543 1.35 -6.23 10.70
N PHE A 544 2.35 -7.04 10.30
CA PHE A 544 2.15 -8.27 9.55
C PHE A 544 2.73 -9.50 10.27
N LYS A 545 2.73 -9.49 11.62
CA LYS A 545 3.32 -10.53 12.47
C LYS A 545 2.95 -11.95 12.01
N ASP A 546 1.65 -12.19 11.87
CA ASP A 546 1.08 -13.51 11.53
C ASP A 546 0.78 -13.65 10.03
N LYS A 547 1.38 -12.78 9.19
CA LYS A 547 1.16 -12.74 7.74
C LYS A 547 2.47 -12.96 6.96
N PRO A 548 2.99 -14.20 6.87
CA PRO A 548 4.30 -14.47 6.28
C PRO A 548 4.44 -14.07 4.81
N LYS A 549 3.40 -14.27 3.97
CA LYS A 549 3.48 -13.86 2.54
C LYS A 549 3.53 -12.35 2.40
N ALA A 550 2.76 -11.60 3.19
CA ALA A 550 2.82 -10.14 3.22
C ALA A 550 4.22 -9.64 3.58
N LYS A 551 4.83 -10.22 4.63
CA LYS A 551 6.21 -9.87 5.04
C LYS A 551 7.21 -10.14 3.92
N LYS A 552 7.15 -11.31 3.26
CA LYS A 552 8.04 -11.65 2.14
C LYS A 552 7.89 -10.69 0.96
N LEU A 553 6.66 -10.42 0.53
CA LEU A 553 6.34 -9.56 -0.62
C LEU A 553 6.83 -8.12 -0.41
N LEU A 554 6.59 -7.55 0.77
CA LEU A 554 7.02 -6.19 1.10
C LEU A 554 8.53 -6.13 1.32
N HIS A 555 9.13 -7.13 1.97
CA HIS A 555 10.55 -7.12 2.29
C HIS A 555 11.43 -7.19 1.04
N ALA A 556 11.15 -8.06 0.08
CA ALA A 556 12.04 -8.32 -1.05
C ALA A 556 12.43 -7.04 -1.84
N PRO A 557 13.71 -6.79 -2.12
CA PRO A 557 14.11 -5.65 -2.95
C PRO A 557 13.51 -5.72 -4.36
N ILE A 558 13.66 -6.87 -5.02
CA ILE A 558 13.03 -7.18 -6.31
C ILE A 558 11.92 -8.19 -6.09
N LEU A 559 10.75 -7.92 -6.66
CA LEU A 559 9.63 -8.84 -6.68
C LEU A 559 9.33 -9.25 -8.11
N VAL A 560 9.26 -10.55 -8.39
CA VAL A 560 8.77 -11.09 -9.66
C VAL A 560 7.39 -11.68 -9.42
N SER A 561 6.43 -11.26 -10.22
CA SER A 561 5.03 -11.62 -10.10
C SER A 561 4.35 -11.52 -11.46
N THR A 562 3.05 -11.81 -11.50
CA THR A 562 2.19 -11.41 -12.62
C THR A 562 1.48 -10.10 -12.29
N ILE A 563 0.95 -9.41 -13.31
CA ILE A 563 0.11 -8.21 -13.13
C ILE A 563 -1.08 -8.51 -12.21
N ASP A 564 -1.68 -9.71 -12.34
CA ASP A 564 -2.79 -10.18 -11.48
C ASP A 564 -2.47 -10.14 -9.98
N HIS A 565 -1.22 -10.32 -9.58
CA HIS A 565 -0.83 -10.29 -8.16
C HIS A 565 -0.77 -8.87 -7.57
N LEU A 566 -0.59 -7.85 -8.41
CA LEU A 566 -0.56 -6.44 -7.98
C LEU A 566 -1.90 -5.72 -8.23
N THR A 567 -2.73 -6.28 -9.12
CA THR A 567 -4.10 -5.83 -9.42
C THR A 567 -5.01 -5.62 -8.20
N PRO A 568 -4.91 -6.40 -7.09
CA PRO A 568 -5.70 -6.14 -5.90
C PRO A 568 -5.44 -4.76 -5.27
N ALA A 569 -4.38 -4.04 -5.65
CA ALA A 569 -4.22 -2.63 -5.29
C ALA A 569 -5.50 -1.84 -5.64
N THR A 570 -6.03 -2.00 -6.85
CA THR A 570 -7.22 -1.28 -7.32
C THR A 570 -8.50 -2.10 -7.24
N GLU A 571 -8.41 -3.41 -7.50
CA GLU A 571 -9.59 -4.28 -7.59
C GLU A 571 -9.92 -5.00 -6.27
N GLY A 572 -9.04 -4.87 -5.26
CA GLY A 572 -9.23 -5.39 -3.90
C GLY A 572 -10.24 -4.54 -3.13
N VAL A 573 -11.49 -4.56 -3.57
CA VAL A 573 -12.55 -3.68 -3.04
C VAL A 573 -13.07 -4.08 -1.66
N ARG A 574 -12.68 -5.26 -1.16
CA ARG A 574 -13.13 -5.86 0.12
C ARG A 574 -11.96 -6.48 0.90
N GLY A 575 -12.05 -6.50 2.24
CA GLY A 575 -11.24 -7.39 3.09
C GLY A 575 -9.73 -7.12 3.05
N GLY A 576 -9.33 -5.84 3.01
CA GLY A 576 -7.92 -5.44 3.14
C GLY A 576 -6.96 -5.94 2.06
N LYS A 577 -7.44 -6.56 0.98
CA LYS A 577 -6.62 -7.19 -0.07
C LYS A 577 -5.73 -6.21 -0.81
N GLN A 578 -6.15 -4.95 -0.86
CA GLN A 578 -5.40 -3.86 -1.46
C GLN A 578 -4.18 -3.42 -0.63
N ILE A 579 -4.15 -3.67 0.69
CA ILE A 579 -3.16 -3.10 1.60
C ILE A 579 -1.73 -3.45 1.16
N VAL A 580 -1.44 -4.72 0.90
CA VAL A 580 -0.08 -5.17 0.59
C VAL A 580 0.38 -4.71 -0.80
N PRO A 581 -0.41 -4.88 -1.88
CA PRO A 581 -0.06 -4.31 -3.19
C PRO A 581 0.09 -2.79 -3.18
N MET A 582 -0.76 -2.03 -2.46
CA MET A 582 -0.60 -0.57 -2.32
C MET A 582 0.72 -0.22 -1.63
N LEU A 583 1.07 -0.90 -0.52
CA LEU A 583 2.36 -0.69 0.15
C LEU A 583 3.54 -1.09 -0.74
N ARG A 584 3.38 -2.09 -1.62
CA ARG A 584 4.39 -2.47 -2.60
C ARG A 584 4.60 -1.37 -3.64
N LEU A 585 3.53 -0.80 -4.20
CA LEU A 585 3.60 0.34 -5.14
C LEU A 585 4.19 1.58 -4.46
N LEU A 586 3.87 1.82 -3.19
CA LEU A 586 4.42 2.95 -2.42
C LEU A 586 5.93 2.82 -2.15
N THR A 587 6.46 1.60 -2.15
CA THR A 587 7.85 1.32 -1.71
C THR A 587 8.73 0.70 -2.80
N SER A 588 8.24 0.58 -4.04
CA SER A 588 9.00 0.03 -5.16
C SER A 588 8.48 0.53 -6.50
N ASP A 589 9.37 0.65 -7.47
CA ASP A 589 9.02 0.96 -8.87
C ASP A 589 8.39 -0.26 -9.57
N LEU A 590 7.78 -0.06 -10.74
CA LEU A 590 7.01 -1.10 -11.44
C LEU A 590 7.48 -1.29 -12.89
N VAL A 591 7.88 -2.51 -13.22
CA VAL A 591 8.08 -2.98 -14.59
C VAL A 591 6.87 -3.83 -14.98
N LEU A 592 6.19 -3.44 -16.04
CA LEU A 592 5.14 -4.23 -16.70
C LEU A 592 5.76 -4.92 -17.90
N ASP A 593 5.91 -6.24 -17.85
CA ASP A 593 6.58 -7.03 -18.90
C ASP A 593 5.56 -7.85 -19.69
N GLU A 594 5.54 -7.62 -21.00
CA GLU A 594 4.56 -8.11 -21.98
C GLU A 594 3.09 -7.86 -21.55
N PRO A 595 2.71 -6.63 -21.16
CA PRO A 595 1.34 -6.33 -20.70
C PRO A 595 0.29 -6.39 -21.81
N ASP A 596 0.69 -6.40 -23.07
CA ASP A 596 -0.19 -6.58 -24.24
C ASP A 596 -0.65 -8.04 -24.41
N GLU A 597 -0.12 -8.98 -23.62
CA GLU A 597 -0.67 -10.33 -23.49
C GLU A 597 -1.99 -10.36 -22.68
N PHE A 598 -2.37 -9.25 -22.04
CA PHE A 598 -3.66 -9.14 -21.37
C PHE A 598 -4.84 -9.17 -22.35
N ASP A 599 -5.96 -9.73 -21.89
CA ASP A 599 -7.22 -9.65 -22.60
C ASP A 599 -7.69 -8.19 -22.70
N LEU A 600 -8.35 -7.83 -23.80
CA LEU A 600 -8.93 -6.50 -24.01
C LEU A 600 -9.84 -6.07 -22.85
N ASN A 601 -10.55 -7.03 -22.23
CA ASN A 601 -11.43 -6.77 -21.10
C ASN A 601 -10.68 -6.38 -19.82
N ASP A 602 -9.39 -6.71 -19.71
CA ASP A 602 -8.56 -6.42 -18.53
C ASP A 602 -7.72 -5.14 -18.69
N LEU A 603 -7.67 -4.53 -19.88
CA LEU A 603 -6.95 -3.28 -20.11
C LEU A 603 -7.43 -2.11 -19.21
N PRO A 604 -8.73 -1.93 -18.89
CA PRO A 604 -9.16 -0.91 -17.94
C PRO A 604 -8.58 -1.14 -16.53
N THR A 605 -8.44 -2.40 -16.12
CA THR A 605 -7.83 -2.79 -14.85
C THR A 605 -6.34 -2.45 -14.83
N LEU A 606 -5.63 -2.74 -15.93
CA LEU A 606 -4.24 -2.36 -16.10
C LEU A 606 -4.05 -0.83 -16.02
N ALA A 607 -4.93 -0.06 -16.68
CA ALA A 607 -4.88 1.39 -16.64
C ALA A 607 -5.08 1.94 -15.20
N ARG A 608 -6.02 1.37 -14.43
CA ARG A 608 -6.19 1.71 -13.01
C ARG A 608 -4.94 1.39 -12.20
N LEU A 609 -4.30 0.24 -12.42
CA LEU A 609 -3.07 -0.15 -11.75
C LEU A 609 -1.92 0.82 -12.07
N VAL A 610 -1.76 1.22 -13.34
CA VAL A 610 -0.74 2.20 -13.76
C VAL A 610 -1.00 3.58 -13.17
N ASN A 611 -2.27 4.00 -13.11
CA ASN A 611 -2.66 5.21 -12.40
C ASN A 611 -2.27 5.14 -10.92
N TRP A 612 -2.56 4.04 -10.23
CA TRP A 612 -2.20 3.88 -8.82
C TRP A 612 -0.69 3.77 -8.59
N ALA A 613 0.07 3.17 -9.51
CA ALA A 613 1.53 3.22 -9.48
C ALA A 613 2.02 4.67 -9.49
N GLY A 614 1.51 5.51 -10.41
CA GLY A 614 1.80 6.94 -10.42
C GLY A 614 1.34 7.66 -9.14
N MET A 615 0.13 7.35 -8.66
CA MET A 615 -0.47 7.93 -7.45
C MET A 615 0.32 7.62 -6.18
N PHE A 616 0.99 6.47 -6.10
CA PHE A 616 1.88 6.13 -4.99
C PHE A 616 3.34 6.52 -5.22
N GLY A 617 3.64 7.20 -6.33
CA GLY A 617 4.95 7.76 -6.62
C GLY A 617 5.93 6.78 -7.26
N ALA A 618 5.49 5.60 -7.68
CA ALA A 618 6.33 4.64 -8.39
C ALA A 618 6.69 5.15 -9.79
N ASN A 619 7.88 4.79 -10.25
CA ASN A 619 8.27 4.88 -11.65
C ASN A 619 7.73 3.66 -12.40
N VAL A 620 7.26 3.86 -13.63
CA VAL A 620 6.69 2.79 -14.46
C VAL A 620 7.55 2.58 -15.71
N LEU A 621 7.94 1.33 -15.95
CA LEU A 621 8.56 0.90 -17.21
C LEU A 621 7.67 -0.15 -17.85
N VAL A 622 7.22 0.10 -19.07
CA VAL A 622 6.43 -0.83 -19.85
C VAL A 622 7.33 -1.50 -20.88
N SER A 623 7.35 -2.83 -20.93
CA SER A 623 8.27 -3.62 -21.75
C SER A 623 7.50 -4.58 -22.64
N THR A 624 7.50 -4.32 -23.95
CA THR A 624 6.91 -5.22 -24.95
C THR A 624 7.40 -4.85 -26.34
N ALA A 625 7.61 -5.86 -27.20
CA ALA A 625 8.02 -5.62 -28.58
C ALA A 625 6.86 -5.10 -29.45
N THR A 626 5.62 -5.32 -29.02
CA THR A 626 4.40 -5.19 -29.83
C THR A 626 3.42 -4.16 -29.29
N MET A 627 3.91 -3.17 -28.53
CA MET A 627 3.10 -2.10 -27.94
C MET A 627 2.17 -1.42 -28.96
N PRO A 628 0.83 -1.58 -28.84
CA PRO A 628 -0.11 -0.82 -29.66
C PRO A 628 -0.09 0.67 -29.25
N PRO A 629 -0.15 1.62 -30.19
CA PRO A 629 -0.13 3.05 -29.85
C PRO A 629 -1.24 3.45 -28.88
N ALA A 630 -2.46 2.95 -29.09
CA ALA A 630 -3.60 3.23 -28.21
C ALA A 630 -3.36 2.80 -26.75
N LEU A 631 -2.67 1.66 -26.54
CA LEU A 631 -2.31 1.21 -25.21
C LEU A 631 -1.23 2.11 -24.59
N ALA A 632 -0.19 2.48 -25.36
CA ALA A 632 0.84 3.40 -24.89
C ALA A 632 0.23 4.74 -24.44
N TYR A 633 -0.69 5.31 -25.24
CA TYR A 633 -1.37 6.56 -24.93
C TYR A 633 -2.20 6.45 -23.66
N ALA A 634 -3.03 5.39 -23.55
CA ALA A 634 -3.90 5.19 -22.39
C ALA A 634 -3.12 4.98 -21.09
N LEU A 635 -2.02 4.20 -21.13
CA LEU A 635 -1.18 3.96 -19.96
C LEU A 635 -0.42 5.21 -19.53
N PHE A 636 0.07 6.01 -20.48
CA PHE A 636 0.71 7.29 -20.16
C PHE A 636 -0.28 8.27 -19.53
N ASP A 637 -1.48 8.42 -20.11
CA ASP A 637 -2.51 9.31 -19.57
C ASP A 637 -2.90 8.90 -18.14
N ALA A 638 -3.13 7.60 -17.93
CA ALA A 638 -3.40 7.03 -16.62
C ALA A 638 -2.26 7.32 -15.62
N TYR A 639 -1.00 7.09 -16.01
CA TYR A 639 0.17 7.36 -15.18
C TYR A 639 0.29 8.85 -14.83
N GLN A 640 0.13 9.74 -15.80
CA GLN A 640 0.25 11.18 -15.63
C GLN A 640 -0.76 11.71 -14.62
N VAL A 641 -2.03 11.28 -14.72
CA VAL A 641 -3.07 11.66 -13.76
C VAL A 641 -2.73 11.17 -12.34
N GLY A 642 -2.26 9.93 -12.21
CA GLY A 642 -1.83 9.38 -10.93
C GLY A 642 -0.65 10.15 -10.34
N ARG A 643 0.40 10.36 -11.12
CA ARG A 643 1.62 11.08 -10.69
C ARG A 643 1.31 12.53 -10.29
N LYS A 644 0.37 13.18 -10.98
CA LYS A 644 -0.14 14.50 -10.60
C LYS A 644 -0.75 14.48 -9.19
N ALA A 645 -1.57 13.48 -8.86
CA ALA A 645 -2.14 13.32 -7.52
C ALA A 645 -1.04 13.07 -6.45
N PHE A 646 -0.02 12.25 -6.76
CA PHE A 646 1.12 12.05 -5.87
C PHE A 646 1.87 13.37 -5.60
N ASN A 647 2.25 14.08 -6.65
CA ASN A 647 3.01 15.33 -6.53
C ASN A 647 2.22 16.38 -5.73
N ALA A 648 0.92 16.52 -6.00
CA ALA A 648 0.04 17.43 -5.26
C ALA A 648 -0.07 17.08 -3.77
N ALA A 649 -0.05 15.79 -3.40
CA ALA A 649 -0.12 15.38 -1.99
C ALA A 649 1.22 15.42 -1.26
N THR A 650 2.34 15.31 -1.97
CA THR A 650 3.64 15.08 -1.36
C THR A 650 4.57 16.29 -1.41
N ILE A 651 4.45 17.12 -2.46
CA ILE A 651 5.28 18.30 -2.70
C ILE A 651 4.45 19.55 -2.40
N GLN A 652 4.96 20.46 -1.57
CA GLN A 652 4.25 21.71 -1.21
C GLN A 652 4.29 22.77 -2.34
N ALA A 653 4.76 22.40 -3.54
CA ALA A 653 4.93 23.29 -4.68
C ALA A 653 3.82 23.06 -5.71
N ASN A 654 3.03 24.10 -5.99
CA ASN A 654 1.95 24.12 -6.99
C ASN A 654 2.42 23.99 -8.45
N THR A 655 3.70 23.73 -8.70
CA THR A 655 4.22 23.57 -10.06
C THR A 655 4.08 22.14 -10.51
N LEU A 656 3.11 21.91 -11.41
CA LEU A 656 3.04 20.71 -12.23
C LEU A 656 4.32 20.63 -13.04
N LYS A 657 5.16 19.63 -12.74
CA LYS A 657 6.32 19.34 -13.56
C LYS A 657 5.94 18.27 -14.60
N PRO A 658 6.46 18.36 -15.83
CA PRO A 658 6.27 17.31 -16.83
C PRO A 658 6.75 15.96 -16.32
N VAL A 659 6.17 14.88 -16.83
CA VAL A 659 6.67 13.52 -16.57
C VAL A 659 7.90 13.28 -17.43
N VAL A 660 8.95 12.65 -16.87
CA VAL A 660 10.08 12.18 -17.68
C VAL A 660 9.65 10.93 -18.43
N CYS A 661 9.68 10.98 -19.76
CA CYS A 661 9.46 9.83 -20.62
C CYS A 661 10.74 9.36 -21.27
N ALA A 662 10.83 8.06 -21.50
CA ALA A 662 11.92 7.47 -22.26
C ALA A 662 11.43 6.31 -23.13
N TRP A 663 11.98 6.22 -24.34
CA TRP A 663 11.76 5.10 -25.26
C TRP A 663 13.09 4.42 -25.53
N PHE A 664 13.07 3.09 -25.47
CA PHE A 664 14.25 2.26 -25.62
C PHE A 664 13.99 1.20 -26.67
N ASP A 665 14.93 1.01 -27.58
CA ASP A 665 15.01 -0.19 -28.39
C ASP A 665 16.46 -0.56 -28.74
N GLU A 666 16.64 -1.59 -29.55
CA GLU A 666 17.97 -2.06 -29.96
C GLU A 666 18.73 -1.05 -30.84
N PHE A 667 18.05 -0.06 -31.42
CA PHE A 667 18.62 0.90 -32.35
C PHE A 667 18.97 2.22 -31.65
N SER A 668 18.08 2.70 -30.76
CA SER A 668 18.13 4.05 -30.22
C SER A 668 17.52 4.15 -28.82
N VAL A 669 17.88 5.24 -28.14
CA VAL A 669 17.29 5.65 -26.87
C VAL A 669 16.91 7.11 -26.98
N GLN A 670 15.70 7.45 -26.57
CA GLN A 670 15.18 8.82 -26.58
C GLN A 670 14.58 9.15 -25.22
N THR A 671 14.94 10.28 -24.65
CA THR A 671 14.36 10.83 -23.42
C THR A 671 13.73 12.18 -23.70
N SER A 672 12.63 12.49 -23.03
CA SER A 672 11.96 13.78 -23.15
C SER A 672 11.02 14.03 -21.97
N GLU A 673 10.82 15.29 -21.62
CA GLU A 673 9.78 15.71 -20.69
C GLU A 673 8.43 15.84 -21.40
N GLN A 674 7.36 15.35 -20.78
CA GLN A 674 6.01 15.30 -21.34
C GLN A 674 4.99 15.97 -20.42
N ASP A 675 4.53 17.15 -20.83
CA ASP A 675 3.55 17.96 -20.07
C ASP A 675 2.11 17.44 -20.19
N ASN A 676 1.76 16.80 -21.31
CA ASN A 676 0.41 16.37 -21.62
C ASN A 676 0.41 15.21 -22.63
N ILE A 677 -0.74 14.57 -22.78
CA ILE A 677 -0.95 13.44 -23.69
C ILE A 677 -0.63 13.76 -25.16
N GLN A 678 -0.88 14.98 -25.64
CA GLN A 678 -0.65 15.34 -27.04
C GLN A 678 0.85 15.40 -27.38
N ASN A 679 1.66 15.96 -26.48
CA ASN A 679 3.11 15.96 -26.63
C ASN A 679 3.67 14.52 -26.59
N PHE A 680 3.10 13.67 -25.73
CA PHE A 680 3.49 12.27 -25.63
C PHE A 680 3.16 11.50 -26.91
N ILE A 681 1.93 11.64 -27.44
CA ILE A 681 1.50 11.02 -28.70
C ILE A 681 2.48 11.38 -29.82
N LYS A 682 2.74 12.69 -30.01
CA LYS A 682 3.66 13.17 -31.04
C LYS A 682 5.05 12.53 -30.91
N THR A 683 5.60 12.53 -29.71
CA THR A 683 6.96 12.06 -29.46
C THR A 683 7.06 10.54 -29.60
N HIS A 684 6.03 9.81 -29.14
CA HIS A 684 5.91 8.37 -29.31
C HIS A 684 5.86 8.03 -30.80
N ASP A 685 4.98 8.67 -31.58
CA ASP A 685 4.82 8.38 -33.00
C ASP A 685 6.10 8.66 -33.80
N GLU A 686 6.82 9.75 -33.46
CA GLU A 686 8.12 10.05 -34.05
C GLU A 686 9.17 8.96 -33.75
N PHE A 687 9.20 8.44 -32.52
CA PHE A 687 10.07 7.32 -32.15
C PHE A 687 9.70 6.04 -32.91
N ILE A 688 8.40 5.73 -33.00
CA ILE A 688 7.88 4.57 -33.73
C ILE A 688 8.23 4.64 -35.22
N GLN A 689 8.08 5.80 -35.86
CA GLN A 689 8.43 5.96 -37.28
C GLN A 689 9.91 5.67 -37.54
N LYS A 690 10.81 6.18 -36.68
CA LYS A 690 12.25 5.88 -36.77
C LYS A 690 12.52 4.40 -36.57
N ARG A 691 11.86 3.77 -35.59
CA ARG A 691 11.96 2.33 -35.34
C ARG A 691 11.50 1.51 -36.54
N ILE A 692 10.35 1.82 -37.13
CA ILE A 692 9.83 1.14 -38.33
C ILE A 692 10.85 1.22 -39.48
N ALA A 693 11.43 2.41 -39.71
CA ALA A 693 12.45 2.58 -40.75
C ALA A 693 13.70 1.70 -40.54
N ASN A 694 14.07 1.41 -39.29
CA ASN A 694 15.20 0.53 -38.97
C ASN A 694 14.84 -0.97 -39.01
N LEU A 695 13.56 -1.32 -38.79
CA LEU A 695 13.08 -2.70 -38.84
C LEU A 695 12.85 -3.20 -40.26
N VAL A 696 12.48 -2.31 -41.19
CA VAL A 696 12.32 -2.65 -42.61
C VAL A 696 13.72 -2.76 -43.25
N PRO A 697 14.09 -3.89 -43.87
CA PRO A 697 15.35 -3.99 -44.59
C PRO A 697 15.40 -2.94 -45.69
N SER A 698 16.51 -2.19 -45.79
CA SER A 698 16.81 -1.38 -46.97
C SER A 698 16.88 -2.32 -48.17
N PHE A 699 15.84 -2.33 -49.01
CA PHE A 699 15.79 -3.11 -50.26
C PHE A 699 16.64 -2.48 -51.35
#